data_AF-A0A804UI14-F1
#
_entry.id   AF-A0A804UI14-F1
#
_cell.length_a   1.000
_cell.length_b   1.000
_cell.length_c   1.000
_cell.angle_alpha   90.00
_cell.angle_beta   90.00
_cell.angle_gamma   90.00
#
_symmetry.space_group_name_H-M   'P 1'
#
loop_
_entity.id
_entity.type
_entity.pdbx_description
1 polymer ?
#
loop_
_entity_poly.entity_id
_entity_poly.type
_entity_poly.pdbx_seq_one_letter_code
_entity_poly.pdbx_strand_id
1 'polypeptide(L)'
;MGLSGSGAVASIVFLGLCATVSCWPAPPPPEMLHESFAGKSEFRTVNRRRLSSCSNPSPYLSINVSSGGAPLPDEAFLTVTVAGVLRPDADDWVAMITPCSSSVSGCPLSGVNYVQTGDLAHLPLLCHYPVKAQYMKRDPGYLGCKTAACQKRDASGACSVRTCAATVTFHVINFRTDVEFVLFSGGFRTPCVLKRSGALRFANPASPLYGHLSSTDSTATSMRLTWVSGDGRPQQVQYGGGKSATSQVATFTRNDMCSSPLLPSPAKDFGWHDPGYIHTAVMTGLQPSQSYTYRYGSDSVGWSDTNTFRMPPAAGSDETSFVIYGDMGKAPLDPSVEHYIQPGSISVVKAVAKEIQTGKVNSVFHIGDISYATGFLVEWDFFLNLIAPLASRVPYMTAIGNHERDYAESGSVYVTPDSGGECGVAYESYFRMPAVSKDKPWYSIEQGSVHFVVMSTEHKWSEMSEQYKWMNQDLSSVNRSRTPWVIFIGHRPMYSSHVGIPVNVDLAFVASVEPLLLKHQVDLVFFGHVHNYERTCAIYKNICKGKPKKDESGIDTYDNSKYTAPVHATVGAGGFSLDKFPRIVLNKWSLSRVSEFGYARVHATRGDMLVQFVSSSTMEVLDQFRFVKPDPARRLRNKPV
;
A
#
# COMPACT_ATOMS: atom_id res chain seq x y z
N MET A 1 13.67 -62.95 -46.72
CA MET A 1 14.59 -62.14 -47.55
C MET A 1 14.77 -60.79 -46.85
N GLY A 2 15.87 -60.37 -46.22
CA GLY A 2 17.12 -60.97 -45.79
C GLY A 2 17.82 -60.01 -44.81
N LEU A 3 18.30 -60.55 -43.68
CA LEU A 3 19.62 -60.35 -43.04
C LEU A 3 20.07 -58.91 -42.70
N SER A 4 20.08 -58.47 -41.42
CA SER A 4 21.05 -58.72 -40.32
C SER A 4 22.27 -57.77 -40.28
N GLY A 5 22.47 -57.09 -39.15
CA GLY A 5 23.70 -56.36 -38.83
C GLY A 5 23.65 -55.71 -37.44
N SER A 6 24.34 -56.31 -36.48
CA SER A 6 24.51 -55.90 -35.08
C SER A 6 25.55 -54.77 -34.91
N GLY A 7 25.44 -53.94 -33.86
CA GLY A 7 26.59 -53.15 -33.41
C GLY A 7 26.35 -52.01 -32.40
N ALA A 8 27.00 -52.17 -31.24
CA ALA A 8 27.54 -51.14 -30.34
C ALA A 8 26.62 -50.41 -29.34
N VAL A 9 26.72 -50.89 -28.09
CA VAL A 9 26.50 -50.15 -26.84
C VAL A 9 27.59 -49.07 -26.72
N ALA A 10 27.19 -47.81 -26.55
CA ALA A 10 28.09 -46.71 -26.20
C ALA A 10 27.65 -46.08 -24.87
N SER A 11 28.25 -46.55 -23.78
CA SER A 11 28.30 -45.83 -22.51
C SER A 11 29.30 -44.69 -22.64
N ILE A 12 28.82 -43.46 -22.74
CA ILE A 12 29.67 -42.27 -22.66
C ILE A 12 29.83 -41.90 -21.18
N VAL A 13 31.02 -42.15 -20.67
CA VAL A 13 31.56 -41.59 -19.44
C VAL A 13 31.99 -40.15 -19.73
N PHE A 14 31.38 -39.17 -19.06
CA PHE A 14 31.98 -37.85 -18.87
C PHE A 14 32.37 -37.70 -17.40
N LEU A 15 33.64 -37.99 -17.12
CA LEU A 15 34.37 -37.54 -15.94
C LEU A 15 35.24 -36.37 -16.38
N GLY A 16 34.94 -35.16 -15.90
CA GLY A 16 35.70 -33.97 -16.25
C GLY A 16 35.20 -32.72 -15.54
N LEU A 17 35.72 -32.50 -14.33
CA LEU A 17 36.01 -31.20 -13.71
C LEU A 17 34.89 -30.15 -13.63
N CYS A 18 34.28 -30.02 -12.45
CA CYS A 18 34.05 -28.69 -11.88
C CYS A 18 34.03 -28.76 -10.34
N ALA A 19 35.09 -28.21 -9.75
CA ALA A 19 35.18 -27.90 -8.34
C ALA A 19 34.43 -26.60 -8.04
N THR A 20 33.79 -26.53 -6.87
CA THR A 20 33.40 -25.30 -6.17
C THR A 20 32.58 -24.26 -6.95
N VAL A 21 31.31 -24.54 -7.25
CA VAL A 21 30.27 -23.49 -7.33
C VAL A 21 28.97 -24.04 -6.77
N SER A 22 28.42 -23.36 -5.76
CA SER A 22 27.13 -23.65 -5.16
C SER A 22 26.03 -23.74 -6.22
N CYS A 23 25.44 -24.92 -6.40
CA CYS A 23 24.18 -25.08 -7.11
C CYS A 23 23.07 -24.39 -6.31
N TRP A 24 22.80 -23.12 -6.64
CA TRP A 24 21.53 -22.50 -6.30
C TRP A 24 20.46 -23.22 -7.14
N PRO A 25 19.31 -23.60 -6.56
CA PRO A 25 18.21 -24.13 -7.36
C PRO A 25 17.82 -23.05 -8.38
N ALA A 26 17.56 -23.45 -9.62
CA ALA A 26 17.09 -22.54 -10.65
C ALA A 26 15.89 -21.73 -10.10
N PRO A 27 15.85 -20.40 -10.27
CA PRO A 27 14.72 -19.62 -9.82
C PRO A 27 13.43 -20.18 -10.46
N PRO A 28 12.30 -20.22 -9.74
CA PRO A 28 11.04 -20.66 -10.31
C PRO A 28 10.76 -19.86 -11.60
N PRO A 29 10.06 -20.44 -12.59
CA PRO A 29 9.68 -19.69 -13.79
C PRO A 29 8.94 -18.41 -13.37
N PRO A 30 9.19 -17.26 -14.03
CA PRO A 30 8.66 -15.95 -13.62
C PRO A 30 7.14 -15.95 -13.37
N GLU A 31 6.39 -16.74 -14.13
CA GLU A 31 4.94 -16.94 -13.95
C GLU A 31 4.59 -17.48 -12.57
N MET A 32 5.28 -18.52 -12.06
CA MET A 32 5.02 -19.07 -10.72
C MET A 32 5.39 -18.12 -9.58
N LEU A 33 6.44 -17.30 -9.77
CA LEU A 33 6.79 -16.26 -8.79
C LEU A 33 5.71 -15.19 -8.73
N HIS A 34 5.10 -14.81 -9.86
CA HIS A 34 4.13 -13.71 -9.85
C HIS A 34 2.71 -14.11 -9.48
N GLU A 35 2.31 -15.37 -9.70
CA GLU A 35 0.97 -15.83 -9.33
C GLU A 35 0.69 -15.72 -7.82
N SER A 36 1.73 -15.84 -6.98
CA SER A 36 1.61 -15.69 -5.53
C SER A 36 1.56 -14.23 -5.08
N PHE A 37 2.28 -13.33 -5.75
CA PHE A 37 2.42 -11.93 -5.31
C PHE A 37 1.43 -10.96 -5.90
N ALA A 38 0.84 -11.27 -7.06
CA ALA A 38 0.19 -10.26 -7.86
C ALA A 38 -1.35 -10.32 -7.83
N GLY A 39 -2.04 -11.40 -7.44
CA GLY A 39 -3.51 -11.44 -7.43
C GLY A 39 -4.14 -11.33 -8.84
N LYS A 40 -4.75 -12.41 -9.34
CA LYS A 40 -5.31 -12.46 -10.70
C LYS A 40 -6.66 -11.72 -10.78
N SER A 41 -6.79 -10.73 -11.66
CA SER A 41 -8.08 -10.16 -12.08
C SER A 41 -8.19 -10.11 -13.60
N GLU A 42 -9.38 -10.31 -14.15
CA GLU A 42 -9.59 -10.20 -15.61
C GLU A 42 -9.33 -8.78 -16.13
N PHE A 43 -9.49 -7.76 -15.28
CA PHE A 43 -9.22 -6.37 -15.66
C PHE A 43 -7.75 -6.14 -16.05
N ARG A 44 -6.82 -6.91 -15.46
CA ARG A 44 -5.41 -6.87 -15.87
C ARG A 44 -5.19 -7.30 -17.32
N THR A 45 -6.13 -8.04 -17.91
CA THR A 45 -6.02 -8.47 -19.30
C THR A 45 -6.42 -7.41 -20.32
N VAL A 46 -7.02 -6.28 -19.89
CA VAL A 46 -7.42 -5.17 -20.78
C VAL A 46 -6.23 -4.63 -21.58
N ASN A 47 -5.08 -4.50 -20.92
CA ASN A 47 -3.85 -4.04 -21.55
C ASN A 47 -3.08 -5.19 -22.21
N ARG A 48 -3.71 -6.33 -22.47
CA ARG A 48 -3.03 -7.56 -22.87
C ARG A 48 -3.68 -8.27 -24.06
N ARG A 49 -4.65 -7.70 -24.81
CA ARG A 49 -5.09 -8.22 -26.14
C ARG A 49 -5.39 -7.22 -27.30
N ARG A 50 -5.45 -7.71 -28.57
CA ARG A 50 -5.58 -6.91 -29.83
C ARG A 50 -6.90 -6.19 -29.81
N LEU A 51 -6.86 -4.87 -29.88
CA LEU A 51 -8.06 -4.11 -30.21
C LEU A 51 -8.44 -4.44 -31.65
N SER A 52 -9.50 -5.23 -31.81
CA SER A 52 -10.25 -5.28 -33.05
C SER A 52 -11.14 -4.05 -33.16
N SER A 53 -11.42 -3.60 -34.38
CA SER A 53 -12.47 -2.61 -34.58
C SER A 53 -13.80 -3.19 -34.13
N CYS A 54 -14.57 -2.48 -33.28
CA CYS A 54 -15.95 -2.88 -33.03
C CYS A 54 -16.70 -2.80 -34.36
N SER A 55 -17.22 -3.93 -34.83
CA SER A 55 -18.06 -3.95 -36.02
C SER A 55 -19.43 -3.36 -35.72
N ASN A 56 -19.82 -2.34 -36.49
CA ASN A 56 -21.17 -1.73 -36.49
C ASN A 56 -21.63 -1.21 -35.10
N PRO A 57 -20.93 -0.24 -34.48
CA PRO A 57 -21.44 0.43 -33.30
C PRO A 57 -22.80 1.07 -33.63
N SER A 58 -23.76 0.94 -32.70
CA SER A 58 -25.08 1.52 -32.89
C SER A 58 -24.95 3.04 -33.12
N PRO A 59 -25.61 3.62 -34.14
CA PRO A 59 -25.54 5.05 -34.42
C PRO A 59 -26.22 5.89 -33.32
N TYR A 60 -27.01 5.25 -32.45
CA TYR A 60 -27.71 5.89 -31.34
C TYR A 60 -26.88 5.94 -30.06
N LEU A 61 -25.67 5.37 -30.04
CA LEU A 61 -24.84 5.29 -28.83
C LEU A 61 -24.51 6.68 -28.28
N SER A 62 -24.81 6.86 -27.01
CA SER A 62 -24.44 8.02 -26.22
C SER A 62 -23.94 7.60 -24.84
N ILE A 63 -23.05 8.42 -24.29
CA ILE A 63 -22.59 8.33 -22.90
C ILE A 63 -22.90 9.69 -22.29
N ASN A 64 -23.77 9.71 -21.29
CA ASN A 64 -24.09 10.89 -20.50
C ASN A 64 -23.56 10.71 -19.09
N VAL A 65 -22.88 11.73 -18.56
CA VAL A 65 -22.31 11.72 -17.21
C VAL A 65 -23.07 12.75 -16.36
N SER A 66 -23.39 12.39 -15.12
CA SER A 66 -24.26 13.18 -14.24
C SER A 66 -23.76 14.59 -13.90
N SER A 67 -22.51 14.93 -14.20
CA SER A 67 -22.03 16.32 -14.11
C SER A 67 -22.73 17.24 -15.10
N GLY A 68 -23.34 16.70 -16.16
CA GLY A 68 -24.07 17.50 -17.16
C GLY A 68 -23.19 18.52 -17.89
N GLY A 69 -21.87 18.29 -17.92
CA GLY A 69 -20.88 19.23 -18.48
C GLY A 69 -20.37 20.27 -17.48
N ALA A 70 -20.88 20.31 -16.25
CA ALA A 70 -20.29 21.13 -15.20
C ALA A 70 -18.90 20.60 -14.81
N PRO A 71 -17.95 21.47 -14.43
CA PRO A 71 -16.65 21.05 -13.90
C PRO A 71 -16.81 20.16 -12.65
N LEU A 72 -15.97 19.14 -12.55
CA LEU A 72 -16.01 18.16 -11.45
C LEU A 72 -15.46 18.76 -10.14
N PRO A 73 -16.07 18.51 -8.97
CA PRO A 73 -15.48 18.86 -7.68
C PRO A 73 -14.28 17.95 -7.37
N ASP A 74 -13.58 18.22 -6.26
CA ASP A 74 -12.40 17.44 -5.84
C ASP A 74 -12.69 15.96 -5.52
N GLU A 75 -13.93 15.64 -5.20
CA GLU A 75 -14.42 14.28 -5.01
C GLU A 75 -15.91 14.19 -5.38
N ALA A 76 -16.29 13.18 -6.17
CA ALA A 76 -17.68 12.95 -6.56
C ALA A 76 -17.98 11.48 -6.85
N PHE A 77 -19.24 11.09 -6.68
CA PHE A 77 -19.80 9.88 -7.29
C PHE A 77 -20.54 10.28 -8.56
N LEU A 78 -19.97 9.94 -9.72
CA LEU A 78 -20.52 10.23 -11.03
C LEU A 78 -21.33 9.06 -11.56
N THR A 79 -22.56 9.34 -11.96
CA THR A 79 -23.43 8.39 -12.64
C THR A 79 -23.18 8.48 -14.14
N VAL A 80 -22.75 7.37 -14.74
CA VAL A 80 -22.47 7.24 -16.17
C VAL A 80 -23.58 6.41 -16.81
N THR A 81 -24.38 7.06 -17.63
CA THR A 81 -25.49 6.45 -18.35
C THR A 81 -25.08 6.20 -19.80
N VAL A 82 -25.02 4.93 -20.18
CA VAL A 82 -24.86 4.51 -21.57
C VAL A 82 -26.25 4.26 -22.15
N ALA A 83 -26.56 4.87 -23.29
CA ALA A 83 -27.83 4.67 -23.98
C ALA A 83 -27.61 4.40 -25.47
N GLY A 84 -28.66 3.96 -26.15
CA GLY A 84 -28.60 3.69 -27.59
C GLY A 84 -27.98 2.34 -27.95
N VAL A 85 -27.84 1.42 -27.00
CA VAL A 85 -27.29 0.07 -27.24
C VAL A 85 -28.34 -0.78 -27.95
N LEU A 86 -28.05 -1.26 -29.16
CA LEU A 86 -29.02 -2.10 -29.91
C LEU A 86 -29.13 -3.51 -29.35
N ARG A 87 -28.01 -4.09 -28.91
CA ARG A 87 -27.91 -5.43 -28.35
C ARG A 87 -26.97 -5.39 -27.15
N PRO A 88 -27.50 -5.30 -25.92
CA PRO A 88 -26.70 -5.38 -24.71
C PRO A 88 -25.89 -6.68 -24.66
N ASP A 89 -24.61 -6.58 -24.34
CA ASP A 89 -23.74 -7.73 -24.14
C ASP A 89 -23.24 -7.80 -22.69
N ALA A 90 -23.06 -9.02 -22.16
CA ALA A 90 -22.49 -9.22 -20.82
C ALA A 90 -21.02 -8.76 -20.73
N ASP A 91 -20.39 -8.59 -21.89
CA ASP A 91 -19.01 -8.17 -22.06
C ASP A 91 -18.88 -6.69 -22.43
N ASP A 92 -19.97 -5.92 -22.45
CA ASP A 92 -19.91 -4.46 -22.56
C ASP A 92 -19.48 -3.85 -21.22
N TRP A 93 -18.57 -2.87 -21.26
CA TRP A 93 -18.00 -2.24 -20.07
C TRP A 93 -17.61 -0.79 -20.31
N VAL A 94 -17.61 0.01 -19.25
CA VAL A 94 -17.16 1.40 -19.28
C VAL A 94 -15.86 1.52 -18.50
N ALA A 95 -14.91 2.26 -19.06
CA ALA A 95 -13.63 2.60 -18.44
C ALA A 95 -13.58 4.09 -18.10
N MET A 96 -12.94 4.42 -16.98
CA MET A 96 -12.49 5.76 -16.66
C MET A 96 -11.03 5.92 -17.13
N ILE A 97 -10.79 6.86 -18.04
CA ILE A 97 -9.48 7.13 -18.63
C ILE A 97 -8.98 8.50 -18.20
N THR A 98 -7.69 8.59 -17.84
CA THR A 98 -7.02 9.87 -17.59
C THR A 98 -5.53 9.85 -17.99
N PRO A 99 -4.97 10.98 -18.45
CA PRO A 99 -5.69 12.14 -19.03
C PRO A 99 -6.60 11.72 -20.18
N CYS A 100 -7.55 12.57 -20.60
CA CYS A 100 -8.46 12.21 -21.71
C CYS A 100 -7.74 12.11 -23.06
N SER A 101 -6.49 12.60 -23.14
CA SER A 101 -5.60 12.45 -24.29
C SER A 101 -4.88 11.10 -24.33
N SER A 102 -4.99 10.29 -23.25
CA SER A 102 -4.43 8.94 -23.20
C SER A 102 -4.98 8.10 -24.36
N SER A 103 -4.06 7.62 -25.18
CA SER A 103 -4.42 6.69 -26.25
C SER A 103 -4.84 5.36 -25.66
N VAL A 104 -6.11 5.00 -25.86
CA VAL A 104 -6.64 3.65 -25.66
C VAL A 104 -6.70 2.88 -26.99
N SER A 105 -5.80 3.19 -27.93
CA SER A 105 -5.59 2.36 -29.12
C SER A 105 -4.67 1.17 -28.81
N GLY A 106 -4.64 0.17 -29.68
CA GLY A 106 -3.74 -0.96 -29.54
C GLY A 106 -2.28 -0.53 -29.80
N CYS A 107 -1.39 -0.89 -28.89
CA CYS A 107 0.03 -0.62 -28.84
C CYS A 107 0.80 -1.95 -28.80
N PRO A 108 1.00 -2.63 -29.93
CA PRO A 108 1.61 -3.96 -29.94
C PRO A 108 3.04 -3.99 -29.37
N LEU A 109 3.74 -2.85 -29.36
CA LEU A 109 5.12 -2.74 -28.87
C LEU A 109 5.23 -2.77 -27.34
N SER A 110 4.15 -2.47 -26.60
CA SER A 110 4.22 -2.48 -25.13
C SER A 110 4.28 -3.91 -24.56
N GLY A 111 4.13 -4.97 -25.37
CA GLY A 111 3.98 -6.35 -24.88
C GLY A 111 5.18 -6.85 -24.09
N VAL A 112 6.37 -6.41 -24.47
CA VAL A 112 7.60 -6.76 -23.76
C VAL A 112 7.64 -6.15 -22.35
N ASN A 113 6.83 -5.12 -22.09
CA ASN A 113 6.80 -4.34 -20.84
C ASN A 113 5.95 -4.96 -19.73
N TYR A 114 5.24 -6.08 -19.98
CA TYR A 114 4.27 -6.65 -19.02
C TYR A 114 4.74 -7.94 -18.35
N VAL A 115 6.01 -8.33 -18.58
CA VAL A 115 6.63 -9.51 -17.94
C VAL A 115 6.48 -9.44 -16.42
N GLN A 116 6.53 -8.24 -15.85
CA GLN A 116 6.44 -7.95 -14.41
C GLN A 116 5.04 -8.05 -13.81
N THR A 117 4.03 -8.26 -14.64
CA THR A 117 2.66 -8.46 -14.16
C THR A 117 2.29 -9.93 -14.05
N GLY A 118 3.23 -10.84 -14.37
CA GLY A 118 3.13 -12.27 -14.12
C GLY A 118 2.35 -13.09 -15.15
N ASP A 119 1.95 -12.48 -16.25
CA ASP A 119 1.08 -13.11 -17.24
C ASP A 119 1.56 -12.75 -18.65
N LEU A 120 2.23 -13.72 -19.29
CA LEU A 120 2.89 -13.59 -20.59
C LEU A 120 1.99 -13.97 -21.78
N ALA A 121 0.70 -14.26 -21.56
CA ALA A 121 -0.16 -14.82 -22.60
C ALA A 121 -0.67 -13.76 -23.61
N HIS A 122 0.00 -13.67 -24.77
CA HIS A 122 -0.44 -13.07 -26.05
C HIS A 122 -1.12 -11.67 -25.96
N LEU A 123 -0.24 -10.66 -25.81
CA LEU A 123 -0.47 -9.24 -25.56
C LEU A 123 -0.80 -8.42 -26.80
N PRO A 124 -2.01 -7.88 -26.99
CA PRO A 124 -2.00 -6.40 -27.27
C PRO A 124 -2.50 -5.39 -26.24
N LEU A 125 -1.97 -4.18 -26.32
CA LEU A 125 -1.91 -3.35 -25.13
C LEU A 125 -2.60 -2.05 -25.43
N LEU A 126 -3.59 -1.63 -24.64
CA LEU A 126 -3.95 -0.22 -24.69
C LEU A 126 -2.67 0.59 -24.48
N CYS A 127 -2.41 1.62 -25.28
CA CYS A 127 -1.21 2.44 -25.08
C CYS A 127 -1.15 3.00 -23.65
N HIS A 128 -2.31 3.22 -23.04
CA HIS A 128 -2.45 3.70 -21.67
C HIS A 128 -3.44 2.85 -20.89
N TYR A 129 -3.14 2.65 -19.61
CA TYR A 129 -3.98 1.92 -18.69
C TYR A 129 -5.24 2.71 -18.30
N PRO A 130 -6.43 2.09 -18.35
CA PRO A 130 -7.64 2.66 -17.75
C PRO A 130 -7.52 2.64 -16.23
N VAL A 131 -7.85 3.74 -15.58
CA VAL A 131 -7.72 3.85 -14.11
C VAL A 131 -8.68 2.91 -13.39
N LYS A 132 -9.94 2.85 -13.87
CA LYS A 132 -10.99 1.97 -13.35
C LYS A 132 -11.91 1.50 -14.46
N ALA A 133 -12.65 0.42 -14.23
CA ALA A 133 -13.71 -0.01 -15.13
C ALA A 133 -14.88 -0.70 -14.43
N GLN A 134 -16.03 -0.73 -15.10
CA GLN A 134 -17.22 -1.48 -14.68
C GLN A 134 -17.91 -2.11 -15.88
N TYR A 135 -18.27 -3.40 -15.74
CA TYR A 135 -19.16 -4.04 -16.72
C TYR A 135 -20.57 -3.44 -16.65
N MET A 136 -21.20 -3.24 -17.81
CA MET A 136 -22.54 -2.69 -17.91
C MET A 136 -23.61 -3.63 -17.36
N LYS A 137 -23.37 -4.96 -17.37
CA LYS A 137 -24.25 -5.96 -16.73
C LYS A 137 -24.42 -5.78 -15.22
N ARG A 138 -23.62 -4.92 -14.59
CA ARG A 138 -23.80 -4.53 -13.20
C ARG A 138 -25.11 -3.79 -12.97
N ASP A 139 -25.62 -3.09 -13.99
CA ASP A 139 -27.01 -2.66 -14.01
C ASP A 139 -27.90 -3.89 -14.30
N PRO A 140 -28.74 -4.33 -13.34
CA PRO A 140 -29.57 -5.53 -13.49
C PRO A 140 -30.66 -5.38 -14.58
N GLY A 141 -30.87 -4.17 -15.10
CA GLY A 141 -31.77 -3.89 -16.22
C GLY A 141 -31.12 -4.00 -17.59
N TYR A 142 -29.78 -4.04 -17.66
CA TYR A 142 -29.06 -3.89 -18.93
C TYR A 142 -29.31 -5.03 -19.91
N LEU A 143 -28.97 -6.26 -19.51
CA LEU A 143 -29.09 -7.44 -20.38
C LEU A 143 -30.55 -7.72 -20.76
N GLY A 144 -31.48 -7.44 -19.85
CA GLY A 144 -32.92 -7.56 -20.10
C GLY A 144 -33.53 -6.37 -20.86
N CYS A 145 -32.73 -5.36 -21.24
CA CYS A 145 -33.20 -4.15 -21.89
C CYS A 145 -34.38 -3.46 -21.17
N LYS A 146 -34.36 -3.41 -19.83
CA LYS A 146 -35.50 -2.89 -19.04
C LYS A 146 -35.73 -1.38 -19.25
N THR A 147 -34.68 -0.64 -19.57
CA THR A 147 -34.68 0.80 -19.87
C THR A 147 -34.66 1.02 -21.39
N ALA A 148 -35.64 0.46 -22.08
CA ALA A 148 -35.74 0.57 -23.52
C ALA A 148 -36.24 1.95 -23.98
N ALA A 149 -35.59 2.51 -25.00
CA ALA A 149 -36.01 3.71 -25.70
C ALA A 149 -36.26 3.41 -27.18
N CYS A 150 -37.31 4.01 -27.75
CA CYS A 150 -37.57 3.93 -29.18
C CYS A 150 -36.81 5.02 -29.92
N GLN A 151 -35.93 4.63 -30.84
CA GLN A 151 -35.10 5.56 -31.63
C GLN A 151 -35.70 5.87 -33.00
N LYS A 152 -36.47 4.92 -33.55
CA LYS A 152 -37.14 5.07 -34.84
C LYS A 152 -38.50 4.40 -34.78
N ARG A 153 -39.51 5.08 -35.31
CA ARG A 153 -40.85 4.53 -35.53
C ARG A 153 -41.06 4.28 -37.02
N ASP A 154 -41.81 3.24 -37.35
CA ASP A 154 -42.26 3.00 -38.73
C ASP A 154 -43.50 3.85 -39.07
N ALA A 155 -44.01 3.68 -40.30
CA ALA A 155 -45.18 4.41 -40.79
C ALA A 155 -46.46 4.13 -39.99
N SER A 156 -46.54 3.01 -39.25
CA SER A 156 -47.68 2.70 -38.37
C SER A 156 -47.56 3.34 -36.99
N GLY A 157 -46.44 4.02 -36.70
CA GLY A 157 -46.12 4.55 -35.38
C GLY A 157 -45.55 3.51 -34.42
N ALA A 158 -45.45 2.24 -34.81
CA ALA A 158 -44.80 1.21 -34.03
C ALA A 158 -43.29 1.45 -33.97
N CYS A 159 -42.67 1.03 -32.86
CA CYS A 159 -41.23 1.20 -32.69
C CYS A 159 -40.47 0.20 -33.55
N SER A 160 -39.76 0.70 -34.57
CA SER A 160 -38.97 -0.12 -35.50
C SER A 160 -37.51 -0.29 -35.07
N VAL A 161 -36.97 0.67 -34.29
CA VAL A 161 -35.64 0.54 -33.68
C VAL A 161 -35.73 0.83 -32.19
N ARG A 162 -35.51 -0.21 -31.39
CA ARG A 162 -35.44 -0.13 -29.93
C ARG A 162 -34.00 -0.26 -29.49
N THR A 163 -33.61 0.59 -28.55
CA THR A 163 -32.28 0.55 -27.91
C THR A 163 -32.43 0.48 -26.41
N CYS A 164 -31.42 -0.06 -25.75
CA CYS A 164 -31.35 -0.20 -24.30
C CYS A 164 -30.43 0.87 -23.72
N ALA A 165 -30.57 1.09 -22.41
CA ALA A 165 -29.66 1.90 -21.63
C ALA A 165 -29.20 1.14 -20.39
N ALA A 166 -28.14 1.61 -19.76
CA ALA A 166 -27.73 1.16 -18.45
C ALA A 166 -26.89 2.23 -17.77
N THR A 167 -26.83 2.13 -16.45
CA THR A 167 -26.19 3.12 -15.62
C THR A 167 -25.21 2.45 -14.65
N VAL A 168 -24.02 3.00 -14.57
CA VAL A 168 -22.99 2.61 -13.59
C VAL A 168 -22.47 3.84 -12.85
N THR A 169 -21.93 3.68 -11.65
CA THR A 169 -21.49 4.80 -10.80
C THR A 169 -20.02 4.69 -10.49
N PHE A 170 -19.26 5.73 -10.78
CA PHE A 170 -17.82 5.84 -10.50
C PHE A 170 -17.55 6.89 -9.42
N HIS A 171 -16.77 6.55 -8.41
CA HIS A 171 -16.09 7.45 -7.50
C HIS A 171 -14.88 8.06 -8.22
N VAL A 172 -14.87 9.38 -8.31
CA VAL A 172 -13.84 10.15 -9.00
C VAL A 172 -13.26 11.15 -8.00
N ILE A 173 -11.93 11.26 -7.98
CA ILE A 173 -11.19 12.23 -7.17
C ILE A 173 -10.35 13.11 -8.08
N ASN A 174 -10.02 14.32 -7.63
CA ASN A 174 -9.17 15.23 -8.37
C ASN A 174 -7.68 14.83 -8.30
N PHE A 175 -7.25 14.08 -9.31
CA PHE A 175 -5.86 13.75 -9.60
C PHE A 175 -5.26 14.68 -10.66
N ARG A 176 -5.69 15.95 -10.74
CA ARG A 176 -5.14 17.05 -11.56
C ARG A 176 -5.38 16.97 -13.08
N THR A 177 -5.50 15.78 -13.66
CA THR A 177 -5.75 15.60 -15.09
C THR A 177 -7.25 15.45 -15.39
N ASP A 178 -7.65 15.72 -16.62
CA ASP A 178 -9.02 15.51 -17.05
C ASP A 178 -9.37 14.02 -17.18
N VAL A 179 -10.67 13.74 -17.25
CA VAL A 179 -11.22 12.39 -17.28
C VAL A 179 -12.15 12.23 -18.47
N GLU A 180 -12.13 11.08 -19.11
CA GLU A 180 -13.20 10.67 -20.02
C GLU A 180 -13.71 9.28 -19.63
N PHE A 181 -14.95 8.99 -19.99
CA PHE A 181 -15.52 7.65 -19.93
C PHE A 181 -15.60 7.06 -21.33
N VAL A 182 -15.12 5.84 -21.48
CA VAL A 182 -15.08 5.12 -22.76
C VAL A 182 -15.87 3.84 -22.61
N LEU A 183 -16.88 3.66 -23.47
CA LEU A 183 -17.61 2.41 -23.61
C LEU A 183 -16.83 1.48 -24.53
N PHE A 184 -16.61 0.26 -24.05
CA PHE A 184 -16.01 -0.84 -24.77
C PHE A 184 -16.99 -2.01 -24.88
N SER A 185 -16.77 -2.85 -25.88
CA SER A 185 -17.37 -4.19 -26.03
C SER A 185 -16.29 -5.25 -26.13
N GLY A 186 -16.67 -6.54 -26.16
CA GLY A 186 -15.75 -7.67 -26.30
C GLY A 186 -14.96 -8.00 -25.03
N GLY A 187 -15.42 -7.49 -23.88
CA GLY A 187 -14.91 -7.78 -22.56
C GLY A 187 -13.51 -7.20 -22.36
N PHE A 188 -12.86 -7.59 -21.26
CA PHE A 188 -11.47 -7.20 -21.02
C PHE A 188 -10.48 -7.96 -21.91
N ARG A 189 -10.89 -9.11 -22.48
CA ARG A 189 -10.03 -9.97 -23.29
C ARG A 189 -9.91 -9.55 -24.74
N THR A 190 -10.90 -8.89 -25.32
CA THR A 190 -10.82 -8.41 -26.71
C THR A 190 -11.53 -7.08 -26.81
N PRO A 191 -11.07 -6.07 -26.06
CA PRO A 191 -11.82 -4.83 -25.97
C PRO A 191 -11.84 -4.14 -27.33
N CYS A 192 -12.94 -3.47 -27.61
CA CYS A 192 -13.04 -2.58 -28.75
C CYS A 192 -13.83 -1.33 -28.33
N VAL A 193 -13.40 -0.14 -28.79
CA VAL A 193 -14.04 1.12 -28.41
C VAL A 193 -15.36 1.31 -29.18
N LEU A 194 -16.45 1.53 -28.46
CA LEU A 194 -17.77 1.84 -29.02
C LEU A 194 -18.08 3.34 -29.00
N LYS A 195 -17.81 4.02 -27.87
CA LYS A 195 -18.17 5.43 -27.68
C LYS A 195 -17.30 6.08 -26.60
N ARG A 196 -17.10 7.40 -26.70
CA ARG A 196 -16.43 8.23 -25.69
C ARG A 196 -17.40 9.31 -25.20
N SER A 197 -17.33 9.67 -23.91
CA SER A 197 -18.13 10.76 -23.32
C SER A 197 -17.64 12.14 -23.75
N GLY A 198 -16.37 12.25 -24.15
CA GLY A 198 -15.65 13.53 -24.18
C GLY A 198 -15.06 13.87 -22.80
N ALA A 199 -14.21 14.89 -22.78
CA ALA A 199 -13.43 15.28 -21.63
C ALA A 199 -14.29 15.97 -20.55
N LEU A 200 -14.06 15.58 -19.30
CA LEU A 200 -14.57 16.19 -18.09
C LEU A 200 -13.39 16.75 -17.30
N ARG A 201 -13.46 18.03 -16.93
CA ARG A 201 -12.39 18.72 -16.21
C ARG A 201 -12.79 18.98 -14.77
N PHE A 202 -11.85 18.87 -13.85
CA PHE A 202 -12.04 19.37 -12.48
C PHE A 202 -12.21 20.89 -12.47
N ALA A 203 -13.04 21.39 -11.56
CA ALA A 203 -13.27 22.82 -11.35
C ALA A 203 -11.96 23.55 -11.00
N ASN A 204 -11.10 22.87 -10.24
CA ASN A 204 -9.78 23.36 -9.88
C ASN A 204 -8.76 22.23 -9.86
N PRO A 205 -8.13 21.89 -11.00
CA PRO A 205 -7.11 20.84 -11.04
C PRO A 205 -5.84 21.17 -10.22
N ALA A 206 -5.70 22.42 -9.76
CA ALA A 206 -4.61 22.87 -8.90
C ALA A 206 -4.95 22.83 -7.39
N SER A 207 -6.15 22.38 -6.99
CA SER A 207 -6.54 22.28 -5.57
C SER A 207 -5.45 21.59 -4.73
N PRO A 208 -5.14 22.12 -3.53
CA PRO A 208 -4.25 21.45 -2.59
C PRO A 208 -4.99 20.32 -1.87
N LEU A 209 -4.57 19.08 -2.10
CA LEU A 209 -5.28 17.88 -1.68
C LEU A 209 -4.41 16.93 -0.87
N TYR A 210 -5.08 16.06 -0.13
CA TYR A 210 -4.50 14.90 0.55
C TYR A 210 -3.41 15.22 1.59
N GLY A 211 -3.61 16.30 2.35
CA GLY A 211 -2.76 16.68 3.47
C GLY A 211 -2.60 15.55 4.50
N HIS A 212 -1.37 15.07 4.67
CA HIS A 212 -1.03 14.01 5.61
C HIS A 212 0.18 14.39 6.48
N LEU A 213 0.12 13.98 7.74
CA LEU A 213 1.04 14.40 8.80
C LEU A 213 2.11 13.36 9.05
N SER A 214 3.32 13.81 9.38
CA SER A 214 4.39 12.96 9.89
C SER A 214 5.18 13.67 10.98
N SER A 215 5.59 12.91 11.99
CA SER A 215 6.45 13.44 13.04
C SER A 215 7.85 13.69 12.49
N THR A 216 8.44 14.81 12.89
CA THR A 216 9.76 15.30 12.44
C THR A 216 10.89 14.92 13.38
N ASP A 217 10.60 14.85 14.68
CA ASP A 217 11.59 14.58 15.74
C ASP A 217 10.89 14.06 17.01
N SER A 218 11.72 13.63 17.98
CA SER A 218 11.30 13.10 19.28
C SER A 218 10.87 14.17 20.31
N THR A 219 11.00 15.47 20.01
CA THR A 219 10.58 16.54 20.92
C THR A 219 9.07 16.76 20.90
N ALA A 220 8.40 16.34 19.82
CA ALA A 220 6.99 16.61 19.56
C ALA A 220 6.64 18.11 19.65
N THR A 221 7.57 18.99 19.24
CA THR A 221 7.35 20.44 19.13
C THR A 221 7.24 20.94 17.69
N SER A 222 7.41 20.02 16.73
CA SER A 222 7.20 20.28 15.32
C SER A 222 6.48 19.12 14.63
N MET A 223 5.78 19.42 13.53
CA MET A 223 4.98 18.47 12.75
C MET A 223 5.13 18.79 11.28
N ARG A 224 5.39 17.77 10.46
CA ARG A 224 5.45 17.92 9.00
C ARG A 224 4.06 17.67 8.43
N LEU A 225 3.66 18.53 7.50
CA LEU A 225 2.50 18.33 6.64
C LEU A 225 2.98 18.19 5.19
N THR A 226 2.52 17.16 4.51
CA THR A 226 2.74 16.94 3.07
C THR A 226 1.40 16.92 2.35
N TRP A 227 1.30 17.55 1.17
CA TRP A 227 0.09 17.54 0.34
C TRP A 227 0.45 17.62 -1.15
N VAL A 228 -0.52 17.34 -2.02
CA VAL A 228 -0.35 17.35 -3.48
C VAL A 228 -1.15 18.49 -4.10
N SER A 229 -0.65 19.11 -5.16
CA SER A 229 -1.34 20.14 -5.93
C SER A 229 -0.91 20.10 -7.41
N GLY A 230 -1.74 20.68 -8.29
CA GLY A 230 -1.39 20.93 -9.68
C GLY A 230 -0.51 22.17 -9.92
N ASP A 231 -0.16 22.94 -8.89
CA ASP A 231 0.66 24.16 -9.00
C ASP A 231 2.02 24.01 -8.31
N GLY A 232 3.10 24.29 -9.04
CA GLY A 232 4.48 24.10 -8.56
C GLY A 232 5.06 25.24 -7.75
N ARG A 233 4.30 26.31 -7.47
CA ARG A 233 4.79 27.43 -6.64
C ARG A 233 4.70 27.08 -5.17
N PRO A 234 5.61 27.59 -4.32
CA PRO A 234 5.48 27.46 -2.87
C PRO A 234 4.11 27.94 -2.37
N GLN A 235 3.44 27.07 -1.63
CA GLN A 235 2.17 27.31 -0.93
C GLN A 235 2.44 27.43 0.58
N GLN A 236 1.42 27.70 1.38
CA GLN A 236 1.54 27.84 2.84
C GLN A 236 0.67 26.83 3.59
N VAL A 237 1.11 26.46 4.78
CA VAL A 237 0.22 25.95 5.84
C VAL A 237 -0.04 27.07 6.84
N GLN A 238 -1.29 27.30 7.19
CA GLN A 238 -1.72 28.18 8.28
C GLN A 238 -2.17 27.32 9.45
N TYR A 239 -1.65 27.58 10.65
CA TYR A 239 -1.88 26.71 11.80
C TYR A 239 -1.87 27.47 13.14
N GLY A 240 -2.45 26.85 14.17
CA GLY A 240 -2.29 27.26 15.57
C GLY A 240 -2.65 28.72 15.87
N GLY A 241 -3.71 29.25 15.26
CA GLY A 241 -4.27 30.57 15.59
C GLY A 241 -3.50 31.78 15.03
N GLY A 242 -2.72 31.60 13.96
CA GLY A 242 -2.09 32.73 13.24
C GLY A 242 -0.66 32.48 12.76
N LYS A 243 -0.10 31.30 13.00
CA LYS A 243 1.21 30.92 12.45
C LYS A 243 1.05 30.49 10.99
N SER A 244 2.11 30.65 10.22
CA SER A 244 2.22 30.03 8.91
C SER A 244 3.62 29.48 8.64
N ALA A 245 3.71 28.50 7.75
CA ALA A 245 4.97 27.99 7.23
C ALA A 245 4.85 27.81 5.71
N THR A 246 5.90 28.21 4.99
CA THR A 246 5.97 28.05 3.53
C THR A 246 6.43 26.64 3.20
N SER A 247 5.80 26.04 2.19
CA SER A 247 6.15 24.71 1.70
C SER A 247 7.41 24.74 0.83
N GLN A 248 8.22 23.70 0.99
CA GLN A 248 9.13 23.25 -0.07
C GLN A 248 8.31 22.45 -1.09
N VAL A 249 8.68 22.56 -2.36
CA VAL A 249 7.98 21.87 -3.45
C VAL A 249 8.93 20.87 -4.10
N ALA A 250 8.45 19.67 -4.34
CA ALA A 250 9.15 18.63 -5.09
C ALA A 250 8.18 17.98 -6.09
N THR A 251 8.74 17.23 -7.03
CA THR A 251 8.00 16.34 -7.92
C THR A 251 8.95 15.24 -8.37
N PHE A 252 8.42 14.26 -9.08
CA PHE A 252 9.19 13.28 -9.82
C PHE A 252 8.60 13.14 -11.21
N THR A 253 9.44 12.72 -12.16
CA THR A 253 9.10 12.59 -13.57
C THR A 253 9.17 11.14 -14.00
N ARG A 254 8.67 10.86 -15.20
CA ARG A 254 8.77 9.54 -15.83
C ARG A 254 10.21 9.03 -15.87
N ASN A 255 11.19 9.93 -15.99
CA ASN A 255 12.60 9.54 -16.09
C ASN A 255 13.19 9.06 -14.76
N ASP A 256 12.60 9.46 -13.63
CA ASP A 256 13.04 9.04 -12.30
C ASP A 256 12.63 7.59 -11.99
N MET A 257 11.63 7.05 -12.70
CA MET A 257 11.23 5.65 -12.57
C MET A 257 12.30 4.72 -13.16
N CYS A 258 12.55 3.60 -12.48
CA CYS A 258 13.47 2.57 -12.94
C CYS A 258 12.83 1.75 -14.06
N SER A 259 13.64 1.28 -15.00
CA SER A 259 13.21 0.39 -16.07
C SER A 259 14.44 -0.33 -16.61
N SER A 260 14.31 -1.62 -16.92
CA SER A 260 15.42 -2.39 -17.50
C SER A 260 15.03 -2.96 -18.87
N PRO A 261 15.99 -3.26 -19.78
CA PRO A 261 15.67 -3.85 -21.07
C PRO A 261 14.98 -5.22 -20.98
N LEU A 262 15.29 -6.00 -19.94
CA LEU A 262 14.74 -7.34 -19.72
C LEU A 262 13.38 -7.32 -19.02
N LEU A 263 13.16 -6.31 -18.19
CA LEU A 263 11.94 -6.10 -17.42
C LEU A 263 11.60 -4.60 -17.50
N PRO A 264 10.80 -4.20 -18.50
CA PRO A 264 10.41 -2.81 -18.65
C PRO A 264 9.31 -2.43 -17.63
N SER A 265 9.30 -1.16 -17.22
CA SER A 265 8.48 -0.70 -16.10
C SER A 265 7.10 -0.17 -16.52
N PRO A 266 6.00 -0.61 -15.86
CA PRO A 266 4.72 0.10 -15.94
C PRO A 266 4.82 1.56 -15.48
N ALA A 267 5.54 1.81 -14.37
CA ALA A 267 5.74 3.16 -13.83
C ALA A 267 6.36 4.13 -14.85
N LYS A 268 7.27 3.65 -15.69
CA LYS A 268 7.95 4.44 -16.73
C LYS A 268 7.16 4.55 -18.05
N ASP A 269 6.14 3.72 -18.25
CA ASP A 269 5.42 3.60 -19.53
C ASP A 269 3.91 3.83 -19.35
N PHE A 270 3.10 2.78 -19.51
CA PHE A 270 1.64 2.86 -19.60
C PHE A 270 0.94 3.11 -18.26
N GLY A 271 1.63 2.89 -17.13
CA GLY A 271 1.14 3.17 -15.79
C GLY A 271 1.58 4.55 -15.27
N TRP A 272 2.40 5.28 -16.04
CA TRP A 272 2.81 6.64 -15.70
C TRP A 272 1.60 7.56 -15.59
N HIS A 273 1.53 8.28 -14.47
CA HIS A 273 0.61 9.38 -14.24
C HIS A 273 1.38 10.50 -13.56
N ASP A 274 1.18 11.74 -13.99
CA ASP A 274 1.92 12.90 -13.48
C ASP A 274 1.51 13.17 -12.02
N PRO A 275 2.44 13.13 -11.05
CA PRO A 275 2.11 13.30 -9.64
C PRO A 275 1.75 14.75 -9.27
N GLY A 276 1.88 15.70 -10.20
CA GLY A 276 1.80 17.12 -9.93
C GLY A 276 2.97 17.57 -9.08
N TYR A 277 2.67 18.32 -8.03
CA TYR A 277 3.65 18.88 -7.12
C TYR A 277 3.34 18.48 -5.69
N ILE A 278 4.38 18.00 -5.01
CA ILE A 278 4.32 17.52 -3.64
C ILE A 278 4.92 18.60 -2.75
N HIS A 279 4.05 19.20 -1.95
CA HIS A 279 4.39 20.28 -1.04
C HIS A 279 4.67 19.72 0.34
N THR A 280 5.71 20.21 1.00
CA THR A 280 6.03 19.85 2.38
C THR A 280 6.33 21.09 3.20
N ALA A 281 5.63 21.27 4.32
CA ALA A 281 5.91 22.32 5.29
C ALA A 281 6.08 21.73 6.70
N VAL A 282 6.91 22.37 7.52
CA VAL A 282 7.10 21.99 8.93
C VAL A 282 6.47 23.06 9.82
N MET A 283 5.42 22.68 10.54
CA MET A 283 4.78 23.49 11.57
C MET A 283 5.63 23.42 12.85
N THR A 284 6.13 24.56 13.33
CA THR A 284 7.01 24.64 14.50
C THR A 284 6.39 25.40 15.68
N GLY A 285 6.98 25.23 16.86
CA GLY A 285 6.53 25.86 18.10
C GLY A 285 5.18 25.32 18.57
N LEU A 286 4.96 24.02 18.38
CA LEU A 286 3.82 23.28 18.87
C LEU A 286 4.13 22.71 20.25
N GLN A 287 3.10 22.38 21.02
CA GLN A 287 3.23 21.74 22.31
C GLN A 287 2.85 20.25 22.22
N PRO A 288 3.61 19.35 22.87
CA PRO A 288 3.27 17.93 22.93
C PRO A 288 1.85 17.69 23.46
N SER A 289 1.18 16.65 22.96
CA SER A 289 -0.18 16.24 23.38
C SER A 289 -1.29 17.31 23.23
N GLN A 290 -1.03 18.44 22.57
CA GLN A 290 -2.06 19.44 22.22
C GLN A 290 -2.66 19.21 20.84
N SER A 291 -3.88 19.70 20.66
CA SER A 291 -4.55 19.74 19.36
C SER A 291 -4.45 21.12 18.72
N TYR A 292 -4.27 21.16 17.41
CA TYR A 292 -4.20 22.39 16.62
C TYR A 292 -5.08 22.28 15.38
N THR A 293 -5.61 23.41 14.94
CA THR A 293 -6.22 23.54 13.62
C THR A 293 -5.19 23.95 12.59
N TYR A 294 -5.41 23.53 11.34
CA TYR A 294 -4.60 23.93 10.20
C TYR A 294 -5.39 23.89 8.89
N ARG A 295 -4.91 24.64 7.90
CA ARG A 295 -5.30 24.52 6.49
C ARG A 295 -4.08 24.80 5.62
N TYR A 296 -4.08 24.31 4.39
CA TYR A 296 -2.93 24.42 3.48
C TYR A 296 -3.37 24.82 2.08
N GLY A 297 -2.52 25.53 1.36
CA GLY A 297 -2.84 26.07 0.03
C GLY A 297 -2.26 27.46 -0.22
N SER A 298 -2.89 28.19 -1.13
CA SER A 298 -2.58 29.60 -1.38
C SER A 298 -3.79 30.32 -1.96
N ASP A 299 -3.81 31.64 -1.87
CA ASP A 299 -4.90 32.44 -2.47
C ASP A 299 -4.99 32.26 -4.00
N SER A 300 -3.90 31.86 -4.66
CA SER A 300 -3.87 31.63 -6.10
C SER A 300 -4.43 30.28 -6.57
N VAL A 301 -4.46 29.28 -5.69
CA VAL A 301 -4.90 27.90 -6.04
C VAL A 301 -6.04 27.40 -5.17
N GLY A 302 -6.49 28.20 -4.20
CA GLY A 302 -7.44 27.80 -3.17
C GLY A 302 -6.75 27.26 -1.91
N TRP A 303 -7.56 27.15 -0.86
CA TRP A 303 -7.18 26.59 0.43
C TRP A 303 -7.94 25.29 0.67
N SER A 304 -7.29 24.33 1.31
CA SER A 304 -7.94 23.14 1.85
C SER A 304 -9.01 23.52 2.88
N ASP A 305 -9.89 22.56 3.18
CA ASP A 305 -10.70 22.62 4.40
C ASP A 305 -9.81 22.73 5.65
N THR A 306 -10.37 23.35 6.68
CA THR A 306 -9.72 23.42 7.99
C THR A 306 -9.79 22.05 8.67
N ASN A 307 -8.63 21.50 8.99
CA ASN A 307 -8.47 20.25 9.69
C ASN A 307 -7.99 20.47 11.12
N THR A 308 -8.15 19.45 11.96
CA THR A 308 -7.66 19.43 13.34
C THR A 308 -6.79 18.20 13.53
N PHE A 309 -5.60 18.38 14.07
CA PHE A 309 -4.68 17.30 14.41
C PHE A 309 -4.25 17.37 15.87
N ARG A 310 -3.73 16.25 16.39
CA ARG A 310 -3.15 16.16 17.73
C ARG A 310 -1.66 15.83 17.65
N MET A 311 -0.85 16.56 18.42
CA MET A 311 0.57 16.26 18.59
C MET A 311 0.77 14.95 19.37
N PRO A 312 1.74 14.11 19.01
CA PRO A 312 2.12 12.97 19.84
C PRO A 312 2.71 13.45 21.18
N PRO A 313 2.80 12.58 22.19
CA PRO A 313 3.53 12.88 23.42
C PRO A 313 5.03 12.99 23.13
N ALA A 314 5.70 13.93 23.78
CA ALA A 314 7.14 14.07 23.70
C ALA A 314 7.83 12.83 24.27
N ALA A 315 9.03 12.54 23.78
CA ALA A 315 9.84 11.44 24.26
C ALA A 315 10.18 11.57 25.75
N GLY A 316 9.91 10.52 26.51
CA GLY A 316 10.01 10.45 27.96
C GLY A 316 8.70 10.68 28.71
N SER A 317 7.62 11.10 28.03
CA SER A 317 6.29 11.17 28.67
C SER A 317 5.84 9.81 29.19
N ASP A 318 4.93 9.81 30.16
CA ASP A 318 4.55 8.61 30.90
C ASP A 318 3.86 7.54 30.04
N GLU A 319 3.21 7.93 28.95
CA GLU A 319 2.47 7.02 28.07
C GLU A 319 2.42 7.45 26.60
N THR A 320 2.07 6.50 25.73
CA THR A 320 1.70 6.70 24.33
C THR A 320 0.73 5.60 23.89
N SER A 321 -0.16 5.90 22.96
CA SER A 321 -0.98 4.89 22.28
C SER A 321 -0.91 5.05 20.77
N PHE A 322 -0.77 3.95 20.04
CA PHE A 322 -0.64 3.98 18.58
C PHE A 322 -1.33 2.77 17.94
N VAL A 323 -1.58 2.89 16.65
CA VAL A 323 -2.06 1.80 15.79
C VAL A 323 -0.95 1.40 14.82
N ILE A 324 -0.80 0.12 14.54
CA ILE A 324 0.20 -0.42 13.61
C ILE A 324 -0.37 -1.55 12.75
N TYR A 325 -0.08 -1.51 11.45
CA TYR A 325 -0.44 -2.53 10.46
C TYR A 325 0.47 -2.43 9.23
N GLY A 326 0.64 -3.51 8.49
CA GLY A 326 1.24 -3.51 7.15
C GLY A 326 0.19 -3.81 6.08
N ASP A 327 0.54 -3.62 4.82
CA ASP A 327 -0.13 -4.30 3.70
C ASP A 327 -1.60 -3.87 3.54
N MET A 328 -1.91 -2.61 3.81
CA MET A 328 -3.30 -2.12 3.73
C MET A 328 -3.75 -1.95 2.29
N GLY A 329 -2.89 -1.36 1.45
CA GLY A 329 -3.26 -0.98 0.10
C GLY A 329 -4.48 -0.08 0.03
N LYS A 330 -5.19 -0.16 -1.09
CA LYS A 330 -6.41 0.57 -1.40
C LYS A 330 -7.47 -0.32 -2.07
N ALA A 331 -8.70 0.13 -2.01
CA ALA A 331 -9.80 -0.47 -2.75
C ALA A 331 -10.75 0.63 -3.22
N PRO A 332 -11.51 0.40 -4.31
CA PRO A 332 -12.38 1.43 -4.83
C PRO A 332 -13.57 1.62 -3.88
N LEU A 333 -13.95 2.88 -3.63
CA LEU A 333 -15.18 3.21 -2.88
C LEU A 333 -16.45 3.00 -3.70
N ASP A 334 -16.29 2.56 -4.94
CA ASP A 334 -17.35 2.32 -5.89
C ASP A 334 -17.33 0.88 -6.42
N PRO A 335 -18.26 0.62 -7.34
CA PRO A 335 -18.33 -0.47 -8.27
C PRO A 335 -17.13 -1.24 -8.82
N SER A 336 -16.01 -0.55 -8.94
CA SER A 336 -15.09 -0.73 -10.06
C SER A 336 -14.11 -1.87 -9.87
N VAL A 337 -13.63 -2.35 -11.00
CA VAL A 337 -12.36 -3.08 -11.07
C VAL A 337 -11.24 -2.11 -11.42
N GLU A 338 -10.05 -2.43 -10.95
CA GLU A 338 -8.81 -1.65 -11.07
C GLU A 338 -7.61 -2.62 -10.97
N HIS A 339 -6.39 -2.10 -11.03
CA HIS A 339 -5.15 -2.88 -11.22
C HIS A 339 -4.97 -3.88 -10.08
N TYR A 340 -5.07 -3.37 -8.86
CA TYR A 340 -4.95 -4.17 -7.65
C TYR A 340 -5.93 -3.68 -6.60
N ILE A 341 -6.78 -4.59 -6.11
CA ILE A 341 -7.78 -4.31 -5.07
C ILE A 341 -7.38 -5.04 -3.80
N GLN A 342 -7.21 -4.30 -2.71
CA GLN A 342 -6.96 -4.83 -1.37
C GLN A 342 -8.27 -4.85 -0.57
N PRO A 343 -8.98 -5.99 -0.52
CA PRO A 343 -10.38 -6.06 -0.08
C PRO A 343 -10.63 -5.62 1.37
N GLY A 344 -9.62 -5.69 2.26
CA GLY A 344 -9.75 -5.23 3.64
C GLY A 344 -9.39 -3.76 3.88
N SER A 345 -8.85 -3.06 2.87
CA SER A 345 -8.34 -1.69 3.02
C SER A 345 -9.40 -0.73 3.60
N ILE A 346 -10.61 -0.72 3.01
CA ILE A 346 -11.69 0.17 3.44
C ILE A 346 -12.17 -0.16 4.86
N SER A 347 -12.22 -1.44 5.26
CA SER A 347 -12.66 -1.79 6.61
C SER A 347 -11.62 -1.37 7.66
N VAL A 348 -10.33 -1.58 7.37
CA VAL A 348 -9.25 -1.15 8.26
C VAL A 348 -9.23 0.37 8.41
N VAL A 349 -9.30 1.14 7.32
CA VAL A 349 -9.38 2.61 7.39
C VAL A 349 -10.57 3.07 8.24
N LYS A 350 -11.76 2.50 8.03
CA LYS A 350 -12.95 2.86 8.81
C LYS A 350 -12.78 2.52 10.30
N ALA A 351 -12.18 1.38 10.62
CA ALA A 351 -11.96 0.96 11.99
C ALA A 351 -10.92 1.83 12.70
N VAL A 352 -9.79 2.12 12.06
CA VAL A 352 -8.75 3.00 12.61
C VAL A 352 -9.25 4.44 12.74
N ALA A 353 -10.09 4.92 11.82
CA ALA A 353 -10.72 6.23 11.96
C ALA A 353 -11.57 6.31 13.24
N LYS A 354 -12.30 5.25 13.59
CA LYS A 354 -13.06 5.17 14.85
C LYS A 354 -12.13 5.18 16.08
N GLU A 355 -10.99 4.49 16.03
CA GLU A 355 -10.00 4.53 17.10
C GLU A 355 -9.44 5.95 17.29
N ILE A 356 -9.10 6.65 16.22
CA ILE A 356 -8.61 8.04 16.27
C ILE A 356 -9.67 8.98 16.86
N GLN A 357 -10.95 8.78 16.52
CA GLN A 357 -12.07 9.57 17.07
C GLN A 357 -12.21 9.45 18.59
N THR A 358 -11.66 8.42 19.23
CA THR A 358 -11.62 8.32 20.70
C THR A 358 -10.72 9.38 21.35
N GLY A 359 -9.84 10.03 20.58
CA GLY A 359 -8.84 10.98 21.06
C GLY A 359 -7.63 10.33 21.75
N LYS A 360 -7.56 9.00 21.80
CA LYS A 360 -6.49 8.25 22.49
C LYS A 360 -5.31 7.88 21.58
N VAL A 361 -5.55 7.65 20.29
CA VAL A 361 -4.50 7.30 19.33
C VAL A 361 -3.62 8.52 19.06
N ASN A 362 -2.31 8.38 19.25
CA ASN A 362 -1.32 9.44 19.06
C ASN A 362 -0.62 9.36 17.71
N SER A 363 -0.57 8.18 17.10
CA SER A 363 0.06 7.95 15.79
C SER A 363 -0.43 6.65 15.15
N VAL A 364 -0.23 6.57 13.84
CA VAL A 364 -0.41 5.35 13.03
C VAL A 364 0.94 4.99 12.43
N PHE A 365 1.30 3.70 12.46
CA PHE A 365 2.46 3.14 11.76
C PHE A 365 1.97 2.19 10.65
N HIS A 366 2.21 2.54 9.38
CA HIS A 366 1.93 1.70 8.21
C HIS A 366 3.24 1.10 7.69
N ILE A 367 3.47 -0.18 7.98
CA ILE A 367 4.82 -0.78 7.96
C ILE A 367 5.16 -1.49 6.64
N GLY A 368 5.03 -0.75 5.54
CA GLY A 368 5.34 -1.19 4.18
C GLY A 368 4.13 -1.74 3.42
N ASP A 369 4.30 -1.86 2.11
CA ASP A 369 3.27 -2.23 1.14
C ASP A 369 2.05 -1.31 1.25
N ILE A 370 2.30 -0.06 0.88
CA ILE A 370 1.48 1.09 1.23
C ILE A 370 0.23 1.13 0.36
N SER A 371 0.38 1.30 -0.94
CA SER A 371 -0.73 1.51 -1.88
C SER A 371 -0.96 0.34 -2.83
N TYR A 372 0.05 -0.51 -3.03
CA TYR A 372 0.12 -1.47 -4.14
C TYR A 372 -0.15 -0.82 -5.51
N ALA A 373 0.27 0.45 -5.70
CA ALA A 373 0.25 1.10 -7.00
C ALA A 373 1.09 0.30 -8.00
N THR A 374 2.28 -0.17 -7.61
CA THR A 374 3.13 -1.08 -8.39
C THR A 374 3.33 -0.63 -9.84
N GLY A 375 3.57 0.67 -9.99
CA GLY A 375 3.80 1.36 -11.25
C GLY A 375 2.55 1.92 -11.94
N PHE A 376 1.37 1.76 -11.38
CA PHE A 376 0.16 2.46 -11.81
C PHE A 376 -0.03 3.70 -10.94
N LEU A 377 0.65 4.79 -11.30
CA LEU A 377 0.94 5.88 -10.36
C LEU A 377 -0.28 6.67 -9.89
N VAL A 378 -1.37 6.69 -10.67
CA VAL A 378 -2.64 7.30 -10.26
C VAL A 378 -3.22 6.67 -8.99
N GLU A 379 -2.84 5.43 -8.68
CA GLU A 379 -3.30 4.71 -7.50
C GLU A 379 -2.77 5.31 -6.19
N TRP A 380 -1.65 6.05 -6.25
CA TRP A 380 -1.18 6.84 -5.12
C TRP A 380 -2.17 7.94 -4.72
N ASP A 381 -2.81 8.62 -5.67
CA ASP A 381 -3.84 9.64 -5.36
C ASP A 381 -5.08 9.01 -4.70
N PHE A 382 -5.53 7.85 -5.19
CA PHE A 382 -6.62 7.11 -4.55
C PHE A 382 -6.29 6.65 -3.15
N PHE A 383 -5.06 6.15 -2.95
CA PHE A 383 -4.58 5.78 -1.63
C PHE A 383 -4.52 6.99 -0.68
N LEU A 384 -3.96 8.11 -1.14
CA LEU A 384 -3.85 9.34 -0.36
C LEU A 384 -5.22 9.93 0.01
N ASN A 385 -6.20 9.89 -0.91
CA ASN A 385 -7.59 10.21 -0.60
C ASN A 385 -8.18 9.26 0.46
N LEU A 386 -7.96 7.95 0.30
CA LEU A 386 -8.50 6.93 1.19
C LEU A 386 -8.00 7.10 2.64
N ILE A 387 -6.73 7.43 2.85
CA ILE A 387 -6.16 7.60 4.20
C ILE A 387 -6.38 8.98 4.82
N ALA A 388 -6.93 9.95 4.08
CA ALA A 388 -7.13 11.32 4.55
C ALA A 388 -7.86 11.41 5.91
N PRO A 389 -8.88 10.58 6.23
CA PRO A 389 -9.52 10.57 7.55
C PRO A 389 -8.59 10.22 8.72
N LEU A 390 -7.47 9.54 8.45
CA LEU A 390 -6.47 9.12 9.43
C LEU A 390 -5.30 10.12 9.45
N ALA A 391 -4.67 10.29 8.30
CA ALA A 391 -3.38 10.94 8.16
C ALA A 391 -3.46 12.48 8.29
N SER A 392 -4.65 13.06 8.16
CA SER A 392 -4.89 14.48 8.44
C SER A 392 -5.06 14.79 9.94
N ARG A 393 -5.17 13.76 10.80
CA ARG A 393 -5.53 13.88 12.23
C ARG A 393 -4.40 13.54 13.19
N VAL A 394 -3.57 12.58 12.85
CA VAL A 394 -2.41 12.12 13.64
C VAL A 394 -1.25 11.81 12.70
N PRO A 395 0.01 11.81 13.18
CA PRO A 395 1.15 11.33 12.40
C PRO A 395 0.89 9.96 11.79
N TYR A 396 1.06 9.87 10.47
CA TYR A 396 1.01 8.65 9.68
C TYR A 396 2.44 8.27 9.30
N MET A 397 3.08 7.50 10.17
CA MET A 397 4.47 7.08 10.05
C MET A 397 4.52 5.84 9.15
N THR A 398 5.48 5.74 8.23
CA THR A 398 5.53 4.63 7.28
C THR A 398 6.89 3.95 7.26
N ALA A 399 6.90 2.63 7.03
CA ALA A 399 8.09 1.91 6.57
C ALA A 399 7.97 1.63 5.08
N ILE A 400 9.08 1.32 4.42
CA ILE A 400 9.10 0.93 3.00
C ILE A 400 8.98 -0.60 2.89
N GLY A 401 8.14 -1.10 1.97
CA GLY A 401 8.00 -2.51 1.64
C GLY A 401 8.53 -2.85 0.24
N ASN A 402 8.34 -4.10 -0.17
CA ASN A 402 8.80 -4.58 -1.49
C ASN A 402 8.00 -3.97 -2.64
N HIS A 403 6.70 -3.73 -2.44
CA HIS A 403 5.86 -3.10 -3.46
C HIS A 403 6.16 -1.60 -3.67
N GLU A 404 6.97 -0.99 -2.80
CA GLU A 404 7.51 0.35 -3.04
C GLU A 404 8.88 0.32 -3.71
N ARG A 405 9.73 -0.69 -3.44
CA ARG A 405 11.18 -0.61 -3.69
C ARG A 405 11.76 -1.63 -4.66
N ASP A 406 11.23 -2.84 -4.70
CA ASP A 406 11.89 -3.95 -5.37
C ASP A 406 11.77 -3.83 -6.89
N TYR A 407 12.94 -3.71 -7.52
CA TYR A 407 13.08 -3.60 -8.97
C TYR A 407 14.53 -3.86 -9.42
N ALA A 408 14.71 -4.21 -10.69
CA ALA A 408 16.05 -4.21 -11.30
C ALA A 408 16.67 -2.81 -11.24
N GLU A 409 17.99 -2.70 -11.02
CA GLU A 409 18.71 -1.41 -10.94
C GLU A 409 18.29 -0.48 -9.79
N SER A 410 17.33 -0.87 -8.96
CA SER A 410 16.94 -0.05 -7.82
C SER A 410 17.99 -0.09 -6.72
N GLY A 411 18.82 -1.13 -6.63
CA GLY A 411 19.72 -1.35 -5.49
C GLY A 411 19.06 -2.07 -4.31
N SER A 412 17.82 -2.56 -4.48
CA SER A 412 17.18 -3.44 -3.50
C SER A 412 18.00 -4.72 -3.28
N VAL A 413 17.96 -5.25 -2.05
CA VAL A 413 18.51 -6.57 -1.71
C VAL A 413 17.72 -7.67 -2.41
N TYR A 414 16.41 -7.48 -2.57
CA TYR A 414 15.53 -8.41 -3.26
C TYR A 414 15.20 -7.86 -4.64
N VAL A 415 15.73 -8.51 -5.67
CA VAL A 415 15.52 -8.09 -7.06
C VAL A 415 14.29 -8.79 -7.61
N THR A 416 13.12 -8.36 -7.14
CA THR A 416 11.81 -8.75 -7.68
C THR A 416 11.23 -7.58 -8.48
N PRO A 417 10.15 -7.78 -9.24
CA PRO A 417 9.48 -6.69 -9.96
C PRO A 417 8.33 -6.06 -9.16
N ASP A 418 8.25 -6.30 -7.84
CA ASP A 418 7.07 -6.02 -7.02
C ASP A 418 6.65 -4.54 -7.04
N SER A 419 7.61 -3.62 -7.21
CA SER A 419 7.32 -2.19 -7.28
C SER A 419 6.84 -1.70 -8.64
N GLY A 420 6.87 -2.52 -9.69
CA GLY A 420 6.57 -2.08 -11.07
C GLY A 420 7.45 -0.95 -11.60
N GLY A 421 8.64 -0.75 -11.02
CA GLY A 421 9.63 0.24 -11.46
C GLY A 421 9.55 1.58 -10.73
N GLU A 422 8.68 1.69 -9.73
CA GLU A 422 8.70 2.84 -8.81
C GLU A 422 10.02 2.99 -8.06
N CYS A 423 10.67 1.88 -7.71
CA CYS A 423 12.00 1.82 -7.09
C CYS A 423 12.21 2.79 -5.91
N GLY A 424 11.19 2.99 -5.10
CA GLY A 424 11.17 3.83 -3.89
C GLY A 424 10.83 5.30 -4.15
N VAL A 425 10.84 5.76 -5.40
CA VAL A 425 10.71 7.20 -5.73
C VAL A 425 9.37 7.76 -5.29
N ALA A 426 8.26 7.08 -5.60
CA ALA A 426 6.93 7.54 -5.20
C ALA A 426 6.78 7.56 -3.67
N TYR A 427 7.18 6.46 -3.01
CA TYR A 427 7.16 6.35 -1.54
C TYR A 427 7.92 7.48 -0.85
N GLU A 428 9.20 7.71 -1.21
CA GLU A 428 10.02 8.74 -0.55
C GLU A 428 9.54 10.17 -0.87
N SER A 429 8.85 10.34 -1.99
CA SER A 429 8.30 11.64 -2.39
C SER A 429 7.04 11.97 -1.60
N TYR A 430 6.08 11.05 -1.53
CA TYR A 430 4.84 11.25 -0.80
C TYR A 430 5.06 11.18 0.72
N PHE A 431 5.79 10.17 1.21
CA PHE A 431 5.98 9.92 2.64
C PHE A 431 7.35 10.36 3.13
N ARG A 432 7.51 11.66 3.36
CA ARG A 432 8.73 12.20 3.98
C ARG A 432 8.81 11.86 5.46
N MET A 433 9.45 10.76 5.79
CA MET A 433 9.79 10.36 7.16
C MET A 433 11.00 11.15 7.69
N PRO A 434 11.31 11.09 9.00
CA PRO A 434 12.55 11.64 9.56
C PRO A 434 13.76 10.74 9.22
N ALA A 435 13.83 10.30 7.96
CA ALA A 435 14.88 9.46 7.41
C ALA A 435 16.25 10.13 7.44
N VAL A 436 17.30 9.30 7.49
CA VAL A 436 18.70 9.76 7.56
C VAL A 436 19.06 10.60 6.33
N SER A 437 18.66 10.15 5.14
CA SER A 437 18.80 10.87 3.87
C SER A 437 17.92 10.23 2.79
N LYS A 438 17.94 10.81 1.58
CA LYS A 438 17.37 10.18 0.38
C LYS A 438 17.94 8.77 0.16
N ASP A 439 17.12 7.82 -0.28
CA ASP A 439 17.44 6.39 -0.47
C ASP A 439 18.02 5.71 0.79
N LYS A 440 17.68 6.26 1.97
CA LYS A 440 17.98 5.69 3.29
C LYS A 440 16.74 5.79 4.17
N PRO A 441 15.65 5.09 3.81
CA PRO A 441 14.32 5.30 4.41
C PRO A 441 14.19 4.77 5.85
N TRP A 442 15.27 4.32 6.48
CA TRP A 442 15.28 3.93 7.89
C TRP A 442 15.42 5.16 8.80
N TYR A 443 14.77 5.11 9.96
CA TYR A 443 14.76 6.18 10.94
C TYR A 443 14.38 5.67 12.33
N SER A 444 14.65 6.48 13.35
CA SER A 444 14.14 6.28 14.70
C SER A 444 13.32 7.47 15.14
N ILE A 445 12.36 7.21 16.02
CA ILE A 445 11.57 8.26 16.66
C ILE A 445 11.11 7.81 18.03
N GLU A 446 11.00 8.75 18.96
CA GLU A 446 10.49 8.47 20.30
C GLU A 446 9.15 9.18 20.50
N GLN A 447 8.16 8.45 21.03
CA GLN A 447 6.86 9.02 21.41
C GLN A 447 6.49 8.47 22.80
N GLY A 448 6.32 9.35 23.77
CA GLY A 448 6.07 8.94 25.16
C GLY A 448 7.17 8.03 25.71
N SER A 449 6.78 6.87 26.23
CA SER A 449 7.69 5.90 26.86
C SER A 449 8.37 4.94 25.87
N VAL A 450 8.19 5.13 24.57
CA VAL A 450 8.62 4.19 23.53
C VAL A 450 9.65 4.82 22.60
N HIS A 451 10.71 4.06 22.32
CA HIS A 451 11.67 4.30 21.24
C HIS A 451 11.36 3.35 20.08
N PHE A 452 11.04 3.91 18.91
CA PHE A 452 10.75 3.16 17.69
C PHE A 452 11.96 3.18 16.78
N VAL A 453 12.38 2.01 16.30
CA VAL A 453 13.39 1.86 15.24
C VAL A 453 12.71 1.29 14.02
N VAL A 454 12.68 2.04 12.92
CA VAL A 454 12.07 1.64 11.66
C VAL A 454 13.17 1.35 10.66
N MET A 455 13.32 0.08 10.28
CA MET A 455 14.27 -0.37 9.27
C MET A 455 13.62 -0.49 7.89
N SER A 456 14.44 -0.55 6.85
CA SER A 456 14.05 -1.02 5.53
C SER A 456 14.58 -2.42 5.29
N THR A 457 13.67 -3.36 5.08
CA THR A 457 14.01 -4.75 4.71
C THR A 457 14.54 -4.85 3.28
N GLU A 458 14.23 -3.87 2.42
CA GLU A 458 14.62 -3.87 1.01
C GLU A 458 16.03 -3.29 0.78
N HIS A 459 16.64 -2.64 1.77
CA HIS A 459 18.02 -2.13 1.70
C HIS A 459 18.98 -3.05 2.46
N LYS A 460 20.28 -2.99 2.11
CA LYS A 460 21.30 -3.85 2.71
C LYS A 460 21.28 -3.77 4.24
N TRP A 461 20.99 -4.89 4.89
CA TRP A 461 20.93 -5.04 6.34
C TRP A 461 22.10 -5.84 6.93
N SER A 462 23.02 -6.32 6.07
CA SER A 462 24.21 -7.11 6.49
C SER A 462 25.07 -6.32 7.48
N GLU A 463 25.81 -6.99 8.37
CA GLU A 463 26.62 -6.33 9.43
C GLU A 463 27.54 -5.19 8.96
N MET A 464 28.04 -5.26 7.72
CA MET A 464 28.93 -4.25 7.14
C MET A 464 28.20 -3.05 6.51
N SER A 465 26.88 -3.13 6.36
CA SER A 465 26.07 -2.10 5.70
C SER A 465 25.95 -0.84 6.54
N GLU A 466 25.61 0.26 5.88
CA GLU A 466 25.31 1.52 6.56
C GLU A 466 24.11 1.38 7.49
N GLN A 467 23.01 0.76 7.02
CA GLN A 467 21.81 0.56 7.82
C GLN A 467 22.09 -0.26 9.08
N TYR A 468 22.88 -1.33 9.02
CA TYR A 468 23.20 -2.12 10.21
C TYR A 468 24.00 -1.32 11.24
N LYS A 469 25.01 -0.58 10.78
CA LYS A 469 25.81 0.30 11.65
C LYS A 469 24.94 1.37 12.30
N TRP A 470 24.04 1.99 11.52
CA TRP A 470 23.08 2.95 12.03
C TRP A 470 22.15 2.33 13.08
N MET A 471 21.52 1.17 12.81
CA MET A 471 20.66 0.47 13.76
C MET A 471 21.40 0.14 15.06
N ASN A 472 22.64 -0.35 14.97
CA ASN A 472 23.44 -0.67 16.15
C ASN A 472 23.81 0.58 16.97
N GLN A 473 24.08 1.71 16.31
CA GLN A 473 24.34 2.98 16.99
C GLN A 473 23.08 3.54 17.66
N ASP A 474 21.97 3.58 16.93
CA ASP A 474 20.69 4.07 17.41
C ASP A 474 20.20 3.28 18.63
N LEU A 475 20.15 1.94 18.52
CA LEU A 475 19.78 1.06 19.62
C LEU A 475 20.71 1.18 20.83
N SER A 476 22.01 1.42 20.61
CA SER A 476 22.97 1.64 21.71
C SER A 476 22.80 2.98 22.42
N SER A 477 22.18 3.96 21.75
CA SER A 477 21.97 5.32 22.27
C SER A 477 20.71 5.44 23.13
N VAL A 478 19.85 4.42 23.15
CA VAL A 478 18.56 4.44 23.85
C VAL A 478 18.76 4.64 25.35
N ASN A 479 18.26 5.76 25.86
CA ASN A 479 18.15 5.98 27.29
C ASN A 479 16.89 5.30 27.84
N ARG A 480 17.03 4.05 28.29
CA ARG A 480 15.94 3.23 28.87
C ARG A 480 15.26 3.86 30.10
N SER A 481 15.88 4.83 30.78
CA SER A 481 15.23 5.58 31.85
C SER A 481 14.25 6.64 31.32
N ARG A 482 14.42 7.07 30.07
CA ARG A 482 13.50 7.96 29.35
C ARG A 482 12.47 7.13 28.58
N THR A 483 12.93 6.24 27.71
CA THR A 483 12.14 5.36 26.84
C THR A 483 12.39 3.90 27.20
N PRO A 484 11.69 3.34 28.21
CA PRO A 484 11.92 1.96 28.67
C PRO A 484 11.60 0.90 27.62
N TRP A 485 10.67 1.19 26.70
CA TRP A 485 10.27 0.26 25.64
C TRP A 485 11.02 0.56 24.35
N VAL A 486 11.58 -0.49 23.75
CA VAL A 486 12.17 -0.42 22.40
C VAL A 486 11.37 -1.33 21.48
N ILE A 487 10.77 -0.73 20.46
CA ILE A 487 9.99 -1.41 19.42
C ILE A 487 10.76 -1.32 18.11
N PHE A 488 11.02 -2.47 17.50
CA PHE A 488 11.65 -2.57 16.19
C PHE A 488 10.59 -2.85 15.12
N ILE A 489 10.68 -2.17 13.99
CA ILE A 489 9.70 -2.22 12.92
C ILE A 489 10.44 -2.46 11.60
N GLY A 490 9.93 -3.37 10.79
CA GLY A 490 10.27 -3.50 9.37
C GLY A 490 9.11 -4.06 8.59
N HIS A 491 9.32 -4.39 7.31
CA HIS A 491 8.28 -4.96 6.47
C HIS A 491 8.34 -6.49 6.40
N ARG A 492 9.39 -7.08 5.81
CA ARG A 492 9.54 -8.55 5.70
C ARG A 492 9.85 -9.24 7.05
N PRO A 493 9.13 -10.30 7.46
CA PRO A 493 9.25 -10.88 8.79
C PRO A 493 10.45 -11.80 8.98
N MET A 494 10.93 -11.88 10.22
CA MET A 494 11.92 -12.90 10.65
C MET A 494 11.30 -14.25 11.00
N TYR A 495 9.99 -14.28 11.29
CA TYR A 495 9.26 -15.46 11.73
C TYR A 495 7.86 -15.46 11.12
N SER A 496 7.51 -16.54 10.41
CA SER A 496 6.16 -16.82 9.97
C SER A 496 5.93 -18.33 9.85
N SER A 497 4.75 -18.80 10.27
CA SER A 497 4.32 -20.19 10.07
C SER A 497 3.51 -20.37 8.78
N HIS A 498 3.23 -19.29 8.06
CA HIS A 498 2.68 -19.38 6.71
C HIS A 498 3.72 -20.01 5.77
N VAL A 499 3.27 -20.97 4.96
CA VAL A 499 4.10 -21.67 3.98
C VAL A 499 3.67 -21.20 2.60
N GLY A 500 4.43 -20.26 2.03
CA GLY A 500 4.24 -19.71 0.69
C GLY A 500 5.44 -19.98 -0.22
N ILE A 501 5.24 -19.83 -1.53
CA ILE A 501 6.32 -19.77 -2.52
C ILE A 501 6.30 -18.37 -3.15
N PRO A 502 7.43 -17.63 -3.12
CA PRO A 502 8.67 -17.95 -2.44
C PRO A 502 8.52 -17.87 -0.91
N VAL A 503 9.55 -18.31 -0.19
CA VAL A 503 9.58 -18.27 1.27
C VAL A 503 9.58 -16.82 1.78
N ASN A 504 8.74 -16.52 2.77
CA ASN A 504 8.58 -15.16 3.30
C ASN A 504 9.70 -14.73 4.26
N VAL A 505 10.49 -15.69 4.76
CA VAL A 505 11.56 -15.45 5.73
C VAL A 505 12.91 -15.64 5.06
N ASP A 506 13.68 -14.56 4.93
CA ASP A 506 15.08 -14.62 4.53
C ASP A 506 15.97 -15.00 5.74
N LEU A 507 16.54 -16.19 5.69
CA LEU A 507 17.42 -16.70 6.75
C LEU A 507 18.72 -15.90 6.90
N ALA A 508 19.22 -15.25 5.84
CA ALA A 508 20.39 -14.39 5.91
C ALA A 508 20.06 -13.07 6.63
N PHE A 509 18.87 -12.51 6.38
CA PHE A 509 18.36 -11.37 7.14
C PHE A 509 18.23 -11.69 8.63
N VAL A 510 17.60 -12.82 8.97
CA VAL A 510 17.47 -13.29 10.36
C VAL A 510 18.84 -13.45 11.00
N ALA A 511 19.77 -14.15 10.34
CA ALA A 511 21.10 -14.42 10.87
C ALA A 511 21.91 -13.14 11.15
N SER A 512 21.73 -12.10 10.33
CA SER A 512 22.43 -10.82 10.51
C SER A 512 21.80 -9.92 11.56
N VAL A 513 20.47 -9.77 11.59
CA VAL A 513 19.81 -8.73 12.38
C VAL A 513 19.28 -9.24 13.72
N GLU A 514 18.85 -10.50 13.83
CA GLU A 514 18.33 -11.06 15.09
C GLU A 514 19.33 -10.93 16.28
N PRO A 515 20.65 -11.20 16.12
CA PRO A 515 21.61 -11.01 17.19
C PRO A 515 21.68 -9.57 17.71
N LEU A 516 21.48 -8.58 16.83
CA LEU A 516 21.48 -7.17 17.19
C LEU A 516 20.27 -6.83 18.08
N LEU A 517 19.09 -7.37 17.76
CA LEU A 517 17.87 -7.16 18.54
C LEU A 517 18.00 -7.72 19.96
N LEU A 518 18.59 -8.92 20.08
CA LEU A 518 18.86 -9.54 21.38
C LEU A 518 19.89 -8.74 22.20
N LYS A 519 21.00 -8.33 21.56
CA LYS A 519 22.09 -7.58 22.21
C LYS A 519 21.57 -6.30 22.87
N HIS A 520 20.69 -5.57 22.19
CA HIS A 520 20.15 -4.30 22.66
C HIS A 520 18.84 -4.44 23.43
N GLN A 521 18.41 -5.68 23.73
CA GLN A 521 17.20 -6.00 24.49
C GLN A 521 15.92 -5.42 23.89
N VAL A 522 15.76 -5.48 22.56
CA VAL A 522 14.51 -5.08 21.90
C VAL A 522 13.34 -5.87 22.49
N ASP A 523 12.27 -5.17 22.86
CA ASP A 523 11.14 -5.77 23.59
C ASP A 523 10.17 -6.46 22.63
N LEU A 524 9.78 -5.73 21.57
CA LEU A 524 8.77 -6.13 20.62
C LEU A 524 9.21 -5.77 19.21
N VAL A 525 8.94 -6.67 18.27
CA VAL A 525 9.23 -6.52 16.85
C VAL A 525 7.92 -6.62 16.07
N PHE A 526 7.66 -5.64 15.20
CA PHE A 526 6.53 -5.68 14.27
C PHE A 526 7.03 -5.82 12.83
N PHE A 527 6.36 -6.70 12.09
CA PHE A 527 6.55 -6.90 10.65
C PHE A 527 5.20 -6.97 9.92
N GLY A 528 5.20 -6.69 8.62
CA GLY A 528 4.06 -6.87 7.70
C GLY A 528 4.32 -8.05 6.76
N HIS A 529 4.10 -7.84 5.47
CA HIS A 529 4.43 -8.67 4.31
C HIS A 529 3.66 -9.99 4.18
N VAL A 530 3.49 -10.70 5.30
CA VAL A 530 2.64 -11.88 5.36
C VAL A 530 1.25 -11.42 5.78
N HIS A 531 0.25 -11.71 4.95
CA HIS A 531 -1.08 -11.11 5.02
C HIS A 531 -1.98 -11.76 6.08
N ASN A 532 -1.48 -11.84 7.31
CA ASN A 532 -2.17 -12.33 8.47
C ASN A 532 -1.58 -11.70 9.74
N TYR A 533 -2.12 -12.10 10.88
CA TYR A 533 -1.56 -11.81 12.18
C TYR A 533 -0.94 -13.07 12.79
N GLU A 534 0.28 -12.96 13.28
CA GLU A 534 0.96 -14.03 14.00
C GLU A 534 1.81 -13.48 15.13
N ARG A 535 1.68 -14.05 16.33
CA ARG A 535 2.49 -13.69 17.50
C ARG A 535 3.37 -14.85 17.94
N THR A 536 4.64 -14.55 18.19
CA THR A 536 5.59 -15.52 18.72
C THR A 536 5.64 -15.53 20.26
N CYS A 537 6.28 -16.56 20.83
CA CYS A 537 6.91 -16.47 22.14
C CYS A 537 8.10 -15.49 22.11
N ALA A 538 8.73 -15.20 23.26
CA ALA A 538 10.04 -14.53 23.25
C ALA A 538 11.07 -15.50 22.64
N ILE A 539 11.63 -15.15 21.49
CA ILE A 539 12.29 -16.10 20.59
C ILE A 539 13.69 -15.65 20.17
N TYR A 540 14.62 -16.59 20.12
CA TYR A 540 15.94 -16.38 19.54
C TYR A 540 16.42 -17.67 18.88
N LYS A 541 16.91 -17.59 17.64
CA LYS A 541 17.37 -18.73 16.85
C LYS A 541 16.33 -19.86 16.79
N ASN A 542 15.09 -19.50 16.48
CA ASN A 542 13.97 -20.44 16.32
C ASN A 542 13.57 -21.21 17.61
N ILE A 543 14.04 -20.76 18.79
CA ILE A 543 13.78 -21.38 20.09
C ILE A 543 13.11 -20.38 21.03
N CYS A 544 11.99 -20.75 21.64
CA CYS A 544 11.40 -19.96 22.72
C CYS A 544 12.37 -19.84 23.89
N LYS A 545 12.86 -18.64 24.16
CA LYS A 545 13.65 -18.29 25.35
C LYS A 545 12.77 -17.86 26.53
N GLY A 546 11.56 -17.40 26.24
CA GLY A 546 10.55 -17.06 27.25
C GLY A 546 9.13 -17.33 26.72
N LYS A 547 8.24 -17.73 27.61
CA LYS A 547 6.80 -17.87 27.34
C LYS A 547 6.02 -16.96 28.27
N PRO A 548 4.89 -16.39 27.81
CA PRO A 548 4.07 -15.57 28.68
C PRO A 548 3.40 -16.41 29.76
N LYS A 549 3.00 -15.76 30.86
CA LYS A 549 2.08 -16.31 31.86
C LYS A 549 0.78 -15.53 31.80
N LYS A 550 -0.34 -16.22 32.02
CA LYS A 550 -1.63 -15.56 32.16
C LYS A 550 -1.62 -14.70 33.43
N ASP A 551 -2.00 -13.42 33.30
CA ASP A 551 -2.28 -12.56 34.45
C ASP A 551 -3.69 -12.83 35.01
N GLU A 552 -4.09 -12.08 36.05
CA GLU A 552 -5.40 -12.21 36.70
C GLU A 552 -6.58 -11.97 35.74
N SER A 553 -6.37 -11.23 34.65
CA SER A 553 -7.36 -10.96 33.61
C SER A 553 -7.31 -11.97 32.44
N GLY A 554 -6.45 -12.99 32.52
CA GLY A 554 -6.27 -13.98 31.47
C GLY A 554 -5.45 -13.48 30.26
N ILE A 555 -4.73 -12.38 30.40
CA ILE A 555 -3.88 -11.81 29.34
C ILE A 555 -2.50 -12.46 29.41
N ASP A 556 -1.97 -12.84 28.24
CA ASP A 556 -0.59 -13.34 28.13
C ASP A 556 0.40 -12.23 28.52
N THR A 557 1.09 -12.38 29.63
CA THR A 557 2.00 -11.36 30.17
C THR A 557 3.46 -11.84 30.16
N TYR A 558 4.32 -11.02 29.57
CA TYR A 558 5.77 -11.16 29.55
C TYR A 558 6.39 -10.27 30.63
N ASP A 559 7.10 -10.88 31.59
CA ASP A 559 7.88 -10.15 32.59
C ASP A 559 9.26 -9.78 32.03
N ASN A 560 9.36 -8.60 31.43
CA ASN A 560 10.61 -8.09 30.86
C ASN A 560 11.58 -7.56 31.92
N SER A 561 11.27 -7.65 33.22
CA SER A 561 12.30 -7.48 34.26
C SER A 561 13.35 -8.60 34.20
N LYS A 562 13.00 -9.73 33.58
CA LYS A 562 13.87 -10.87 33.27
C LYS A 562 13.92 -11.07 31.77
N TYR A 563 14.32 -10.04 31.03
CA TYR A 563 14.43 -10.08 29.58
C TYR A 563 15.15 -11.35 29.10
N THR A 564 14.57 -12.03 28.12
CA THR A 564 15.13 -13.26 27.54
C THR A 564 15.42 -13.12 26.06
N ALA A 565 14.48 -12.57 25.29
CA ALA A 565 14.53 -12.39 23.86
C ALA A 565 13.38 -11.46 23.41
N PRO A 566 13.42 -10.88 22.20
CA PRO A 566 12.29 -10.13 21.66
C PRO A 566 11.08 -11.04 21.40
N VAL A 567 9.89 -10.47 21.51
CA VAL A 567 8.66 -11.06 20.94
C VAL A 567 8.45 -10.49 19.55
N HIS A 568 8.04 -11.31 18.59
CA HIS A 568 7.73 -10.88 17.24
C HIS A 568 6.21 -10.96 17.01
N ALA A 569 5.68 -9.96 16.31
CA ALA A 569 4.30 -9.92 15.86
C ALA A 569 4.26 -9.52 14.37
N THR A 570 3.76 -10.41 13.53
CA THR A 570 3.37 -10.08 12.16
C THR A 570 1.98 -9.45 12.19
N VAL A 571 1.82 -8.29 11.55
CA VAL A 571 0.59 -7.49 11.49
C VAL A 571 0.28 -7.06 10.05
N GLY A 572 0.57 -7.92 9.06
CA GLY A 572 0.33 -7.67 7.63
C GLY A 572 -1.11 -7.86 7.17
N ALA A 573 -2.07 -7.93 8.11
CA ALA A 573 -3.48 -8.13 7.80
C ALA A 573 -4.22 -6.81 7.49
N GLY A 574 -3.52 -5.77 7.01
CA GLY A 574 -4.09 -4.43 6.86
C GLY A 574 -5.12 -4.29 5.74
N GLY A 575 -5.13 -5.19 4.76
CA GLY A 575 -6.14 -5.11 3.69
C GLY A 575 -5.88 -5.97 2.48
N PHE A 576 -4.63 -6.33 2.23
CA PHE A 576 -4.25 -7.26 1.19
C PHE A 576 -4.85 -8.67 1.42
N SER A 577 -5.20 -9.39 0.35
CA SER A 577 -5.78 -10.74 0.41
C SER A 577 -5.08 -11.66 1.42
N LEU A 578 -5.85 -12.21 2.35
CA LEU A 578 -5.32 -12.89 3.54
C LEU A 578 -4.59 -14.20 3.23
N ASP A 579 -3.44 -14.37 3.88
CA ASP A 579 -2.63 -15.58 3.83
C ASP A 579 -3.11 -16.62 4.85
N LYS A 580 -3.40 -17.82 4.35
CA LYS A 580 -3.85 -18.93 5.20
C LYS A 580 -2.68 -19.60 5.91
N PHE A 581 -2.89 -19.97 7.17
CA PHE A 581 -1.98 -20.85 7.89
C PHE A 581 -2.13 -22.31 7.41
N PRO A 582 -1.05 -23.11 7.46
CA PRO A 582 -1.15 -24.54 7.17
C PRO A 582 -2.03 -25.22 8.23
N ARG A 583 -2.65 -26.34 7.85
CA ARG A 583 -3.56 -27.11 8.74
C ARG A 583 -2.88 -27.54 10.04
N ILE A 584 -1.58 -27.80 9.99
CA ILE A 584 -0.75 -28.16 11.14
C ILE A 584 0.42 -27.17 11.17
N VAL A 585 0.54 -26.42 12.26
CA VAL A 585 1.72 -25.59 12.54
C VAL A 585 2.54 -26.31 13.59
N LEU A 586 3.74 -26.75 13.19
CA LEU A 586 4.68 -27.47 14.06
C LEU A 586 5.55 -26.52 14.89
N ASN A 587 5.56 -25.24 14.51
CA ASN A 587 6.34 -24.18 15.13
C ASN A 587 5.80 -23.86 16.53
N LYS A 588 6.39 -24.49 17.57
CA LYS A 588 6.02 -24.26 18.99
C LYS A 588 6.14 -22.81 19.45
N TRP A 589 6.84 -21.99 18.69
CA TRP A 589 6.98 -20.57 18.95
C TRP A 589 5.78 -19.74 18.49
N SER A 590 4.95 -20.25 17.58
CA SER A 590 3.74 -19.57 17.10
C SER A 590 2.62 -19.73 18.14
N LEU A 591 2.34 -18.67 18.91
CA LEU A 591 1.41 -18.71 20.03
C LEU A 591 -0.01 -18.28 19.65
N SER A 592 -0.15 -17.30 18.77
CA SER A 592 -1.43 -16.83 18.25
C SER A 592 -1.34 -16.59 16.75
N ARG A 593 -2.42 -16.92 16.03
CA ARG A 593 -2.52 -16.89 14.57
C ARG A 593 -3.94 -16.49 14.19
N VAL A 594 -4.08 -15.40 13.45
CA VAL A 594 -5.38 -14.88 13.00
C VAL A 594 -5.27 -14.52 11.52
N SER A 595 -6.17 -15.08 10.70
CA SER A 595 -6.27 -14.80 9.27
C SER A 595 -7.55 -14.00 9.02
N GLU A 596 -7.57 -12.76 9.52
CA GLU A 596 -8.67 -11.80 9.39
C GLU A 596 -8.11 -10.38 9.28
N PHE A 597 -8.76 -9.52 8.48
CA PHE A 597 -8.33 -8.12 8.32
C PHE A 597 -8.40 -7.37 9.64
N GLY A 598 -7.32 -6.70 10.00
CA GLY A 598 -7.22 -6.03 11.28
C GLY A 598 -5.95 -5.20 11.41
N TYR A 599 -5.75 -4.69 12.62
CA TYR A 599 -4.58 -3.89 12.99
C TYR A 599 -4.22 -4.17 14.45
N ALA A 600 -2.98 -3.89 14.82
CA ALA A 600 -2.60 -3.89 16.23
C ALA A 600 -2.82 -2.50 16.83
N ARG A 601 -3.45 -2.46 18.00
CA ARG A 601 -3.53 -1.29 18.88
C ARG A 601 -2.61 -1.50 20.06
N VAL A 602 -1.77 -0.53 20.35
CA VAL A 602 -0.80 -0.59 21.46
C VAL A 602 -1.02 0.58 22.39
N HIS A 603 -0.99 0.31 23.69
CA HIS A 603 -0.94 1.30 24.75
C HIS A 603 0.25 1.00 25.65
N ALA A 604 1.19 1.93 25.72
CA ALA A 604 2.41 1.79 26.50
C ALA A 604 2.48 2.89 27.56
N THR A 605 2.60 2.51 28.82
CA THR A 605 3.03 3.37 29.92
C THR A 605 4.53 3.17 30.17
N ARG A 606 5.10 3.67 31.27
CA ARG A 606 6.51 3.41 31.63
C ARG A 606 6.79 1.98 32.11
N GLY A 607 5.79 1.31 32.66
CA GLY A 607 5.94 -0.01 33.29
C GLY A 607 5.06 -1.11 32.70
N ASP A 608 4.11 -0.75 31.84
CA ASP A 608 3.16 -1.65 31.19
C ASP A 608 3.08 -1.34 29.69
N MET A 609 3.06 -2.36 28.83
CA MET A 609 2.75 -2.21 27.41
C MET A 609 1.76 -3.30 27.00
N LEU A 610 0.52 -2.90 26.69
CA LEU A 610 -0.55 -3.77 26.21
C LEU A 610 -0.63 -3.70 24.69
N VAL A 611 -0.63 -4.85 24.03
CA VAL A 611 -0.77 -5.01 22.59
C VAL A 611 -2.03 -5.83 22.32
N GLN A 612 -2.88 -5.35 21.41
CA GLN A 612 -4.14 -6.01 21.05
C GLN A 612 -4.25 -6.06 19.52
N PHE A 613 -4.52 -7.23 18.96
CA PHE A 613 -4.91 -7.35 17.55
C PHE A 613 -6.42 -7.24 17.44
N VAL A 614 -6.90 -6.28 16.64
CA VAL A 614 -8.32 -5.90 16.56
C VAL A 614 -8.86 -6.20 15.16
N SER A 615 -10.00 -6.87 15.09
CA SER A 615 -10.72 -7.07 13.83
C SER A 615 -11.19 -5.73 13.26
N SER A 616 -10.92 -5.50 11.98
CA SER A 616 -11.45 -4.32 11.28
C SER A 616 -12.95 -4.39 10.98
N SER A 617 -13.52 -5.59 11.01
CA SER A 617 -14.93 -5.81 10.69
C SER A 617 -15.83 -5.72 11.93
N THR A 618 -15.41 -6.31 13.06
CA THR A 618 -16.19 -6.37 14.30
C THR A 618 -15.70 -5.41 15.39
N MET A 619 -14.49 -4.85 15.28
CA MET A 619 -13.78 -4.12 16.35
C MET A 619 -13.48 -4.98 17.59
N GLU A 620 -13.62 -6.31 17.51
CA GLU A 620 -13.30 -7.22 18.61
C GLU A 620 -11.79 -7.47 18.71
N VAL A 621 -11.31 -7.66 19.95
CA VAL A 621 -9.92 -8.04 20.23
C VAL A 621 -9.78 -9.54 20.02
N LEU A 622 -9.04 -9.95 18.98
CA LEU A 622 -8.84 -11.35 18.60
C LEU A 622 -7.61 -11.98 19.28
N ASP A 623 -6.63 -11.16 19.66
CA ASP A 623 -5.50 -11.55 20.50
C ASP A 623 -5.04 -10.38 21.35
N GLN A 624 -4.49 -10.66 22.52
CA GLN A 624 -3.88 -9.65 23.36
C GLN A 624 -2.78 -10.22 24.25
N PHE A 625 -1.76 -9.40 24.45
CA PHE A 625 -0.62 -9.71 25.29
C PHE A 625 -0.01 -8.44 25.86
N ARG A 626 0.72 -8.59 26.96
CA ARG A 626 1.25 -7.50 27.76
C ARG A 626 2.72 -7.72 28.07
N PHE A 627 3.48 -6.64 28.17
CA PHE A 627 4.80 -6.62 28.78
C PHE A 627 4.76 -5.81 30.06
N VAL A 628 5.44 -6.31 31.09
CA VAL A 628 5.62 -5.58 32.34
C VAL A 628 7.11 -5.39 32.64
N LYS A 629 7.46 -4.19 33.13
CA LYS A 629 8.77 -3.84 33.68
C LYS A 629 8.58 -3.06 34.98
N PRO A 630 9.48 -3.19 35.97
CA PRO A 630 9.46 -2.32 37.13
C PRO A 630 9.70 -0.88 36.69
N ASP A 631 8.76 0.02 36.98
CA ASP A 631 8.88 1.44 36.61
C ASP A 631 10.14 2.05 37.27
N PRO A 632 11.14 2.48 36.47
CA PRO A 632 12.36 3.09 36.99
C PRO A 632 12.08 4.32 37.86
N ALA A 633 11.04 5.09 37.54
CA ALA A 633 10.70 6.32 38.27
C ALA A 633 10.06 6.03 39.63
N ARG A 634 9.30 4.93 39.76
CA ARG A 634 8.70 4.51 41.03
C ARG A 634 9.73 4.03 42.05
N ARG A 635 10.87 3.47 41.59
CA ARG A 635 12.01 3.14 42.48
C ARG A 635 12.66 4.37 43.11
N LEU A 636 12.66 5.52 42.43
CA LEU A 636 13.22 6.77 42.96
C LEU A 636 12.27 7.44 43.97
N ARG A 637 10.95 7.34 43.79
CA ARG A 637 9.97 7.91 44.73
C ARG A 637 9.81 7.12 46.04
N ASN A 638 10.17 5.83 46.04
CA ASN A 638 10.04 4.94 47.20
C ASN A 638 11.35 4.73 47.98
N LYS A 639 12.42 5.48 47.71
CA LYS A 639 13.55 5.52 48.64
C LYS A 639 13.14 6.38 49.84
N PRO A 640 13.20 5.87 51.08
CA PRO A 640 13.06 6.72 52.25
C PRO A 640 14.17 7.78 52.19
N VAL A 641 13.80 9.04 52.38
CA VAL A 641 14.73 10.16 52.57
C VAL A 641 15.53 9.93 53.84
#